data_AF-A0A7V2UEF2-F1
#
_entry.id   AF-A0A7V2UEF2-F1
#
_cell.length_a   1.000
_cell.length_b   1.000
_cell.length_c   1.000
_cell.angle_alpha   90.00
_cell.angle_beta   90.00
_cell.angle_gamma   90.00
#
_symmetry.space_group_name_H-M   'P 1'
#
loop_
_entity.id
_entity.type
_entity.pdbx_description
1 polymer ?
#
loop_
_entity_poly.entity_id
_entity_poly.type
_entity_poly.pdbx_seq_one_letter_code
_entity_poly.pdbx_strand_id
1 'polypeptide(L)'
;MGLFRALSGGKSPAPRATRLALEPLEPRLLLSANLTVVDQRDFGGGFIVTFYDSESLNGVTVPNIVWSPAAPDATTDVYVQVSGRTVTAIQLLGRGNGVQDLGILVEGNDRLGSVIDLRTTALDPIGFVASEGPINLVNLKSAITGADLNGFTTPGGIVLPDDLDEDGVTDDLTAVLTASTLGSVLAAGVVNGDLMASDGVNLVQVLGGDLNGEVTTWGVLGSVLVTARAVAGNLVGGDINGRINGDGGVRLVSATGGNVNGDVVSQTFVTSVIATAMVDPTTRLLVGGSVEGSVLSAGTIGLVSAAGGNVGNPALCAVDGLSVGTVRATAMFQPATGTRVGGAVGADVTAARDITLVSASTSITGTISAGLRLGSVTVSNGSLLGSVVGGTGVGRVVVSGALEGAVIRSCGPIDLVQAASMTSSTISSALRIGSVLIRGNVDTSLILAGYDVGEDLALGTADDNELTQGNVHAGTLNVLSVGGTLSGTVVAVGIGPGSDGLFSTQGDNEVAPGESRLGTATVRTVGANALVLVDTAVGFASANLTPNVVLFVIDTGGPALDPDPSKQFDRTRPLRVPDGDGDTLLISLGGPGRASFDAITGQLILEDTRNTTLSLTVLRGAGTGPNGRYDGTPIWVHGGDDDSLALLSFGQGVPLGKTVAPGYAVDLDGAVGTFSAYQIQNNRTLSASGGIRLFNYLGTTPVEDLQVQAYGGPITTFLAAGALTANVGDPLLLADSFGLVSVRGGLDADVWAQLGGVSTIAVSGGDFNGDVCTWGPVNALTVIGGNLTGTIDVLGRLGFLQCTATALGGGTMSAALTAGDLGTLLAQTLDGAALKVGAWGALQVAGAVANSLLWANGALGFASIGGTLTDSALLAASINALTVRGAVATSEIKTWGRLGAATFGGDVTNTTIEAGTIGSVVIRGALSQDDSDGDADVIEADAGRYLLRVGAQAFTIDEFNPQTIGGVLCSVD
;
A
#
# COMPACT_ATOMS: atom_id res chain seq x y z
N MET A 1 -11.32 7.02 -2.73
CA MET A 1 -10.54 8.03 -3.50
C MET A 1 -10.46 9.43 -2.84
N GLY A 2 -11.18 9.73 -1.74
CA GLY A 2 -11.05 11.01 -1.02
C GLY A 2 -9.88 11.10 -0.01
N LEU A 3 -9.36 9.94 0.43
CA LEU A 3 -8.44 9.79 1.56
C LEU A 3 -7.01 10.34 1.32
N PHE A 4 -6.56 10.50 0.07
CA PHE A 4 -5.16 10.87 -0.24
C PHE A 4 -4.93 12.36 -0.51
N ARG A 5 -5.98 13.17 -0.77
CA ARG A 5 -5.82 14.59 -1.10
C ARG A 5 -5.84 15.55 0.09
N ALA A 6 -6.38 15.12 1.23
CA ALA A 6 -6.57 16.01 2.39
C ALA A 6 -5.40 15.98 3.38
N LEU A 7 -4.65 14.87 3.46
CA LEU A 7 -3.48 14.74 4.35
C LEU A 7 -2.18 15.26 3.71
N SER A 8 -2.17 15.55 2.41
CA SER A 8 -1.03 16.14 1.68
C SER A 8 -0.98 17.67 1.81
N GLY A 9 -1.36 18.22 2.96
CA GLY A 9 -1.37 19.65 3.23
C GLY A 9 0.00 20.29 3.02
N GLY A 10 0.25 20.72 1.79
CA GLY A 10 1.28 21.69 1.41
C GLY A 10 2.72 21.18 1.35
N LYS A 11 3.04 20.33 0.37
CA LYS A 11 4.18 20.52 -0.56
C LYS A 11 4.01 19.54 -1.73
N SER A 12 3.96 20.09 -2.95
CA SER A 12 3.99 19.33 -4.19
C SER A 12 5.19 18.38 -4.19
N PRO A 13 5.13 17.17 -4.81
CA PRO A 13 6.35 16.54 -5.28
C PRO A 13 7.07 17.58 -6.14
N ALA A 14 8.36 17.76 -5.88
CA ALA A 14 9.21 18.73 -6.56
C ALA A 14 9.03 18.62 -8.09
N PRO A 15 9.14 19.74 -8.83
CA PRO A 15 9.16 19.69 -10.29
C PRO A 15 10.15 18.62 -10.77
N ARG A 16 9.80 17.94 -11.86
CA ARG A 16 10.67 16.95 -12.50
C ARG A 16 12.04 17.58 -12.71
N ALA A 17 13.05 17.04 -12.02
CA ALA A 17 14.38 17.57 -12.15
C ALA A 17 14.88 17.35 -13.57
N THR A 18 15.34 18.42 -14.21
CA THR A 18 15.83 18.34 -15.58
C THR A 18 17.18 17.66 -15.56
N ARG A 19 17.36 16.61 -16.38
CA ARG A 19 18.66 15.94 -16.51
C ARG A 19 19.74 16.99 -16.77
N LEU A 20 20.87 16.94 -16.06
CA LEU A 20 22.02 17.83 -16.27
C LEU A 20 22.42 17.81 -17.75
N ALA A 21 21.95 18.79 -18.52
CA ALA A 21 22.21 18.93 -19.94
C ALA A 21 23.29 19.98 -20.08
N LEU A 22 24.54 19.52 -20.20
CA LEU A 22 25.67 20.41 -20.48
C LEU A 22 25.57 20.85 -21.95
N GLU A 23 24.94 22.00 -22.20
CA GLU A 23 24.85 22.56 -23.54
C GLU A 23 26.00 23.53 -23.83
N PRO A 24 26.68 23.41 -24.98
CA PRO A 24 27.60 24.44 -25.44
C PRO A 24 26.82 25.62 -26.03
N LEU A 25 26.87 26.78 -25.37
CA LEU A 25 26.30 28.05 -25.86
C LEU A 25 27.39 29.01 -26.36
N GLU A 26 27.02 29.91 -27.28
CA GLU A 26 27.91 30.99 -27.74
C GLU A 26 28.38 31.86 -26.56
N PRO A 27 29.65 32.30 -26.53
CA PRO A 27 30.27 32.85 -25.34
C PRO A 27 29.63 34.19 -24.94
N ARG A 28 28.86 34.16 -23.85
CA ARG A 28 28.51 35.35 -23.08
C ARG A 28 29.27 35.30 -21.75
N LEU A 29 30.25 36.19 -21.61
CA LEU A 29 31.00 36.41 -20.38
C LEU A 29 30.08 36.91 -19.27
N LEU A 30 29.52 36.00 -18.49
CA LEU A 30 29.11 36.26 -17.12
C LEU A 30 30.28 35.81 -16.22
N LEU A 31 31.05 36.78 -15.71
CA LEU A 31 32.04 36.49 -14.67
C LEU A 31 31.26 36.14 -13.39
N SER A 32 31.25 34.86 -12.98
CA SER A 32 31.03 34.56 -11.56
C SER A 32 32.26 35.08 -10.80
N ALA A 33 32.04 35.82 -9.73
CA ALA A 33 33.04 36.71 -9.14
C ALA A 33 34.07 36.01 -8.22
N ASN A 34 34.02 34.69 -8.07
CA ASN A 34 34.65 33.99 -6.94
C ASN A 34 35.67 32.88 -7.29
N LEU A 35 35.85 32.52 -8.57
CA LEU A 35 36.85 31.53 -9.00
C LEU A 35 37.94 32.18 -9.85
N THR A 36 39.20 31.96 -9.49
CA THR A 36 40.35 32.43 -10.29
C THR A 36 41.13 31.25 -10.85
N VAL A 37 41.35 31.22 -12.17
CA VAL A 37 42.20 30.19 -12.80
C VAL A 37 43.64 30.37 -12.30
N VAL A 38 44.18 29.32 -11.72
CA VAL A 38 45.55 29.23 -11.21
C VAL A 38 46.48 28.76 -12.31
N ASP A 39 46.11 27.66 -12.96
CA ASP A 39 46.79 27.12 -14.13
C ASP A 39 45.84 26.20 -14.91
N GLN A 40 46.13 25.99 -16.19
CA GLN A 40 45.35 25.11 -17.06
C GLN A 40 46.22 24.49 -18.15
N ARG A 41 45.83 23.30 -18.63
CA ARG A 41 46.44 22.67 -19.81
C ARG A 41 45.42 21.92 -20.64
N ASP A 42 45.42 22.26 -21.92
CA ASP A 42 44.75 21.52 -22.98
C ASP A 42 45.66 20.40 -23.50
N PHE A 43 45.15 19.17 -23.53
CA PHE A 43 45.82 17.98 -24.04
C PHE A 43 45.36 17.61 -25.47
N GLY A 44 44.48 18.41 -26.07
CA GLY A 44 43.93 18.26 -27.41
C GLY A 44 42.56 17.58 -27.43
N GLY A 45 41.73 17.92 -28.43
CA GLY A 45 40.40 17.30 -28.62
C GLY A 45 39.34 17.73 -27.62
N GLY A 46 39.50 18.91 -27.00
CA GLY A 46 38.61 19.45 -25.97
C GLY A 46 38.89 18.88 -24.57
N PHE A 47 39.95 18.10 -24.39
CA PHE A 47 40.33 17.52 -23.09
C PHE A 47 41.23 18.49 -22.31
N ILE A 48 40.68 19.13 -21.27
CA ILE A 48 41.32 20.21 -20.51
C ILE A 48 41.35 19.84 -19.03
N VAL A 49 42.47 20.12 -18.37
CA VAL A 49 42.58 20.09 -16.90
C VAL A 49 42.85 21.51 -16.40
N THR A 50 42.00 22.00 -15.52
CA THR A 50 42.06 23.36 -14.97
C THR A 50 42.10 23.33 -13.46
N PHE A 51 42.94 24.19 -12.88
CA PHE A 51 43.08 24.40 -11.45
C PHE A 51 42.59 25.81 -11.09
N TYR A 52 41.84 25.90 -10.00
CA TYR A 52 41.23 27.14 -9.51
C TYR A 52 41.65 27.45 -8.08
N ASP A 53 41.63 28.74 -7.77
CA ASP A 53 41.55 29.28 -6.43
C ASP A 53 40.07 29.52 -6.12
N SER A 54 39.52 28.81 -5.13
CA SER A 54 38.11 28.92 -4.73
C SER A 54 37.82 30.00 -3.68
N GLU A 55 38.82 30.72 -3.17
CA GLU A 55 38.65 31.82 -2.20
C GLU A 55 39.41 33.10 -2.61
N SER A 56 39.10 33.67 -3.78
CA SER A 56 39.84 34.81 -4.35
C SER A 56 39.79 36.14 -3.55
N LEU A 57 39.06 36.19 -2.42
CA LEU A 57 38.84 37.39 -1.59
C LEU A 57 39.62 37.39 -0.26
N ASN A 58 40.28 36.30 0.12
CA ASN A 58 40.97 36.21 1.42
C ASN A 58 42.32 36.98 1.48
N GLY A 59 42.75 37.60 0.37
CA GLY A 59 43.96 38.41 0.29
C GLY A 59 45.26 37.61 0.41
N VAL A 60 45.19 36.27 0.42
CA VAL A 60 46.33 35.37 0.30
C VAL A 60 46.69 35.28 -1.18
N THR A 61 47.97 35.42 -1.49
CA THR A 61 48.45 35.41 -2.88
C THR A 61 48.41 33.98 -3.41
N VAL A 62 47.30 33.57 -4.04
CA VAL A 62 47.11 32.43 -4.98
C VAL A 62 47.62 31.07 -4.47
N PRO A 63 46.91 29.93 -4.60
CA PRO A 63 47.61 28.65 -4.52
C PRO A 63 48.65 28.63 -5.66
N ASN A 64 49.94 28.79 -5.34
CA ASN A 64 51.00 28.88 -6.34
C ASN A 64 51.49 27.46 -6.63
N ILE A 65 50.58 26.63 -7.13
CA ILE A 65 50.85 25.22 -7.35
C ILE A 65 51.91 25.04 -8.43
N VAL A 66 52.87 24.17 -8.18
CA VAL A 66 53.70 23.60 -9.23
C VAL A 66 53.13 22.24 -9.59
N TRP A 67 52.47 22.11 -10.74
CA TRP A 67 51.94 20.82 -11.18
C TRP A 67 52.68 20.26 -12.39
N SER A 68 52.68 18.93 -12.52
CA SER A 68 53.36 18.24 -13.62
C SER A 68 52.56 17.02 -14.08
N PRO A 69 52.44 16.79 -15.40
CA PRO A 69 52.00 15.50 -15.93
C PRO A 69 53.15 14.50 -16.16
N ALA A 70 54.40 14.91 -15.94
CA ALA A 70 55.57 14.04 -15.89
C ALA A 70 55.87 13.62 -14.44
N ALA A 71 56.70 12.59 -14.25
CA ALA A 71 57.02 12.04 -12.93
C ALA A 71 57.36 13.16 -11.90
N PRO A 72 56.78 13.11 -10.69
CA PRO A 72 56.88 14.22 -9.73
C PRO A 72 58.29 14.36 -9.15
N ASP A 73 58.72 15.61 -8.95
CA ASP A 73 59.98 15.96 -8.31
C ASP A 73 59.79 16.49 -6.87
N ALA A 74 60.83 17.13 -6.32
CA ALA A 74 60.80 17.68 -4.97
C ALA A 74 59.96 18.98 -4.84
N THR A 75 59.59 19.60 -5.96
CA THR A 75 58.80 20.84 -6.00
C THR A 75 57.36 20.64 -6.47
N THR A 76 57.03 19.47 -7.00
CA THR A 76 55.68 19.16 -7.53
C THR A 76 54.64 19.12 -6.40
N ASP A 77 53.68 20.04 -6.47
CA ASP A 77 52.49 20.14 -5.62
C ASP A 77 51.36 19.22 -6.08
N VAL A 78 51.13 19.12 -7.39
CA VAL A 78 50.08 18.29 -7.98
C VAL A 78 50.65 17.47 -9.14
N TYR A 79 50.43 16.15 -9.11
CA TYR A 79 50.86 15.25 -10.19
C TYR A 79 49.64 14.69 -10.92
N VAL A 80 49.56 14.91 -12.25
CA VAL A 80 48.41 14.52 -13.08
C VAL A 80 48.82 13.45 -14.08
N GLN A 81 48.43 12.20 -13.85
CA GLN A 81 48.75 11.09 -14.74
C GLN A 81 47.65 10.87 -15.78
N VAL A 82 47.99 11.09 -17.05
CA VAL A 82 47.06 11.02 -18.19
C VAL A 82 47.40 9.83 -19.10
N SER A 83 46.37 9.16 -19.63
CA SER A 83 46.48 8.13 -20.67
C SER A 83 45.33 8.28 -21.67
N GLY A 84 45.61 8.84 -22.86
CA GLY A 84 44.56 9.21 -23.82
C GLY A 84 43.69 10.34 -23.26
N ARG A 85 42.37 10.22 -23.35
CA ARG A 85 41.39 11.15 -22.72
C ARG A 85 41.03 10.74 -21.28
N THR A 86 41.73 9.76 -20.69
CA THR A 86 41.53 9.35 -19.29
C THR A 86 42.57 9.99 -18.39
N VAL A 87 42.14 10.66 -17.33
CA VAL A 87 43.01 11.03 -16.21
C VAL A 87 43.04 9.84 -15.26
N THR A 88 44.14 9.08 -15.24
CA THR A 88 44.25 7.90 -14.37
C THR A 88 44.34 8.27 -12.89
N ALA A 89 45.05 9.35 -12.55
CA ALA A 89 45.16 9.84 -11.18
C ALA A 89 45.58 11.32 -11.14
N ILE A 90 45.05 12.05 -10.16
CA ILE A 90 45.54 13.35 -9.70
C ILE A 90 46.02 13.15 -8.27
N GLN A 91 47.30 13.39 -8.00
CA GLN A 91 47.90 13.21 -6.69
C GLN A 91 48.27 14.57 -6.10
N LEU A 92 47.71 14.89 -4.92
CA LEU A 92 48.04 16.10 -4.16
C LEU A 92 49.24 15.79 -3.28
N LEU A 93 50.37 16.41 -3.58
CA LEU A 93 51.66 16.17 -2.91
C LEU A 93 52.04 17.31 -1.97
N GLY A 94 51.68 18.56 -2.32
CA GLY A 94 51.93 19.76 -1.52
C GLY A 94 53.39 19.98 -1.12
N ARG A 95 54.33 19.78 -2.06
CA ARG A 95 55.79 19.85 -1.81
C ARG A 95 56.39 21.24 -2.08
N GLY A 96 55.64 22.14 -2.70
CA GLY A 96 55.95 23.52 -3.10
C GLY A 96 55.10 24.56 -2.36
N ASN A 97 54.35 25.42 -3.08
CA ASN A 97 53.64 26.57 -2.50
C ASN A 97 52.13 26.32 -2.31
N GLY A 98 51.76 25.33 -1.50
CA GLY A 98 50.40 25.16 -0.97
C GLY A 98 49.31 24.77 -1.99
N VAL A 99 48.43 23.84 -1.60
CA VAL A 99 47.25 23.42 -2.39
C VAL A 99 45.95 23.71 -1.64
N GLN A 100 46.01 24.69 -0.74
CA GLN A 100 44.85 25.16 0.01
C GLN A 100 43.82 25.76 -0.96
N ASP A 101 42.53 25.47 -0.74
CA ASP A 101 41.39 26.01 -1.50
C ASP A 101 41.49 25.73 -3.01
N LEU A 102 42.18 24.65 -3.36
CA LEU A 102 42.39 24.24 -4.76
C LEU A 102 41.11 23.64 -5.33
N GLY A 103 40.55 24.26 -6.36
CA GLY A 103 39.52 23.68 -7.23
C GLY A 103 40.13 22.91 -8.39
N ILE A 104 39.54 21.78 -8.75
CA ILE A 104 40.01 20.92 -9.86
C ILE A 104 38.84 20.67 -10.81
N LEU A 105 39.00 21.01 -12.09
CA LEU A 105 38.03 20.71 -13.14
C LEU A 105 38.72 19.91 -14.26
N VAL A 106 38.07 18.83 -14.70
CA VAL A 106 38.50 18.03 -15.85
C VAL A 106 37.38 17.99 -16.89
N GLU A 107 37.65 18.54 -18.07
CA GLU A 107 36.69 18.66 -19.18
C GLU A 107 37.11 17.75 -20.33
N GLY A 108 36.16 17.23 -21.10
CA GLY A 108 36.39 16.39 -22.28
C GLY A 108 37.05 15.04 -21.98
N ASN A 109 36.99 14.55 -20.74
CA ASN A 109 37.60 13.28 -20.36
C ASN A 109 36.65 12.09 -20.48
N ASP A 110 37.17 10.91 -20.83
CA ASP A 110 36.40 9.65 -20.78
C ASP A 110 36.19 9.18 -19.35
N ARG A 111 37.13 9.51 -18.45
CA ARG A 111 37.11 9.13 -17.02
C ARG A 111 38.15 9.89 -16.20
N LEU A 112 37.77 10.23 -14.97
CA LEU A 112 38.69 10.61 -13.90
C LEU A 112 38.85 9.43 -12.92
N GLY A 113 40.01 8.80 -12.94
CA GLY A 113 40.30 7.56 -12.20
C GLY A 113 40.37 7.76 -10.68
N SER A 114 41.20 8.69 -10.21
CA SER A 114 41.27 9.02 -8.79
C SER A 114 41.84 10.41 -8.51
N VAL A 115 41.30 11.14 -7.55
CA VAL A 115 41.98 12.27 -6.88
C VAL A 115 42.42 11.80 -5.50
N ILE A 116 43.74 11.81 -5.21
CA ILE A 116 44.30 11.24 -3.98
C ILE A 116 45.14 12.28 -3.25
N ASP A 117 44.83 12.51 -1.98
CA ASP A 117 45.61 13.35 -1.10
C ASP A 117 46.78 12.60 -0.43
N LEU A 118 48.00 12.91 -0.89
CA LEU A 118 49.24 12.34 -0.40
C LEU A 118 50.08 13.36 0.40
N ARG A 119 49.52 14.52 0.74
CA ARG A 119 50.19 15.53 1.57
C ARG A 119 50.63 14.95 2.91
N THR A 120 51.76 15.45 3.40
CA THR A 120 52.38 15.00 4.66
C THR A 120 52.25 16.01 5.80
N THR A 121 51.94 17.27 5.52
CA THR A 121 51.82 18.38 6.49
C THR A 121 50.77 19.39 6.01
N ALA A 122 50.02 19.99 6.95
CA ALA A 122 48.86 20.89 6.72
C ALA A 122 47.80 20.28 5.78
N LEU A 123 46.75 19.73 6.37
CA LEU A 123 45.61 19.15 5.65
C LEU A 123 44.56 20.22 5.40
N ASP A 124 44.98 21.31 4.76
CA ASP A 124 44.07 22.40 4.42
C ASP A 124 42.98 21.86 3.48
N PRO A 125 41.74 22.38 3.57
CA PRO A 125 40.64 21.90 2.75
C PRO A 125 40.92 22.05 1.25
N ILE A 126 40.31 21.16 0.47
CA ILE A 126 40.23 21.27 -0.99
C ILE A 126 38.97 22.05 -1.33
N GLY A 127 39.02 22.91 -2.36
CA GLY A 127 37.87 23.68 -2.83
C GLY A 127 36.79 22.77 -3.40
N PHE A 128 37.01 22.24 -4.60
CA PHE A 128 36.06 21.32 -5.26
C PHE A 128 36.75 20.37 -6.25
N VAL A 129 36.05 19.30 -6.64
CA VAL A 129 36.48 18.39 -7.72
C VAL A 129 35.33 18.20 -8.71
N ALA A 130 35.51 18.62 -9.95
CA ALA A 130 34.53 18.48 -11.02
C ALA A 130 35.09 17.72 -12.22
N SER A 131 34.26 16.89 -12.87
CA SER A 131 34.62 16.20 -14.11
C SER A 131 33.44 15.98 -15.03
N GLU A 132 33.61 16.22 -16.33
CA GLU A 132 32.57 15.91 -17.33
C GLU A 132 32.34 14.39 -17.40
N GLY A 133 33.41 13.60 -17.47
CA GLY A 133 33.34 12.14 -17.41
C GLY A 133 33.16 11.59 -16.00
N PRO A 134 32.91 10.27 -15.86
CA PRO A 134 32.73 9.62 -14.56
C PRO A 134 33.97 9.74 -13.66
N ILE A 135 33.73 9.95 -12.36
CA ILE A 135 34.76 10.02 -11.33
C ILE A 135 34.77 8.70 -10.56
N ASN A 136 35.86 7.95 -10.60
CA ASN A 136 35.92 6.66 -9.91
C ASN A 136 36.28 6.79 -8.42
N LEU A 137 37.15 7.73 -8.02
CA LEU A 137 37.53 7.94 -6.62
C LEU A 137 37.97 9.38 -6.32
N VAL A 138 37.48 9.96 -5.23
CA VAL A 138 38.06 11.13 -4.55
C VAL A 138 38.43 10.67 -3.14
N ASN A 139 39.71 10.71 -2.78
CA ASN A 139 40.23 10.23 -1.50
C ASN A 139 41.11 11.30 -0.86
N LEU A 140 40.54 12.04 0.06
CA LEU A 140 41.13 13.20 0.71
C LEU A 140 41.41 12.91 2.18
N LYS A 141 42.57 13.34 2.64
CA LYS A 141 42.93 13.32 4.06
C LYS A 141 42.45 14.57 4.78
N SER A 142 41.85 15.52 4.07
CA SER A 142 41.32 16.79 4.56
C SER A 142 39.81 16.92 4.35
N ALA A 143 39.27 18.03 4.83
CA ALA A 143 37.93 18.53 4.50
C ALA A 143 37.81 18.98 3.03
N ILE A 144 36.56 19.18 2.57
CA ILE A 144 36.22 19.83 1.30
C ILE A 144 35.35 21.05 1.62
N THR A 145 35.78 22.24 1.25
CA THR A 145 35.05 23.48 1.52
C THR A 145 33.88 23.71 0.55
N GLY A 146 34.00 23.21 -0.68
CA GLY A 146 33.07 23.50 -1.76
C GLY A 146 33.35 24.87 -2.40
N ALA A 147 32.78 25.09 -3.58
CA ALA A 147 32.78 26.39 -4.25
C ALA A 147 31.45 26.62 -4.97
N ASP A 148 31.02 27.87 -5.07
CA ASP A 148 29.85 28.25 -5.86
C ASP A 148 30.14 28.04 -7.36
N LEU A 149 29.51 27.01 -7.93
CA LEU A 149 29.60 26.65 -9.35
C LEU A 149 28.32 27.02 -10.13
N ASN A 150 27.33 27.61 -9.47
CA ASN A 150 26.05 27.93 -10.09
C ASN A 150 26.22 29.03 -11.15
N GLY A 151 25.70 28.79 -12.35
CA GLY A 151 25.84 29.68 -13.51
C GLY A 151 27.29 29.78 -14.04
N PHE A 152 28.23 28.96 -13.55
CA PHE A 152 29.64 29.04 -13.93
C PHE A 152 29.86 28.58 -15.37
N THR A 153 30.63 29.35 -16.13
CA THR A 153 31.08 28.96 -17.47
C THR A 153 32.52 28.46 -17.41
N THR A 154 32.72 27.21 -17.82
CA THR A 154 34.04 26.57 -17.83
C THR A 154 34.93 27.06 -18.98
N PRO A 155 36.26 26.88 -18.91
CA PRO A 155 37.19 27.19 -19.99
C PRO A 155 36.90 26.45 -21.31
N GLY A 156 36.35 25.23 -21.23
CA GLY A 156 35.86 24.48 -22.38
C GLY A 156 34.55 24.99 -23.00
N GLY A 157 33.90 25.98 -22.37
CA GLY A 157 32.67 26.61 -22.86
C GLY A 157 31.39 25.95 -22.37
N ILE A 158 31.46 25.10 -21.36
CA ILE A 158 30.28 24.48 -20.72
C ILE A 158 29.68 25.50 -19.76
N VAL A 159 28.36 25.72 -19.86
CA VAL A 159 27.63 26.56 -18.91
C VAL A 159 26.91 25.66 -17.92
N LEU A 160 27.21 25.82 -16.64
CA LEU A 160 26.49 25.16 -15.56
C LEU A 160 25.16 25.88 -15.29
N PRO A 161 24.08 25.16 -14.96
CA PRO A 161 22.81 25.76 -14.53
C PRO A 161 22.97 26.78 -13.40
N ASP A 162 22.06 27.76 -13.35
CA ASP A 162 22.02 28.79 -12.28
C ASP A 162 21.65 28.21 -10.89
N ASP A 163 21.17 26.97 -10.87
CA ASP A 163 20.81 26.17 -9.70
C ASP A 163 21.12 24.72 -10.08
N LEU A 164 22.23 24.18 -9.58
CA LEU A 164 22.81 22.91 -10.03
C LEU A 164 22.10 21.66 -9.50
N ASP A 165 21.58 21.72 -8.27
CA ASP A 165 20.87 20.63 -7.60
C ASP A 165 19.35 20.83 -7.57
N GLU A 166 18.86 21.97 -8.08
CA GLU A 166 17.46 22.31 -8.30
C GLU A 166 16.62 22.35 -7.01
N ASP A 167 17.25 22.68 -5.89
CA ASP A 167 16.58 22.81 -4.60
C ASP A 167 15.92 24.21 -4.40
N GLY A 168 16.25 25.16 -5.28
CA GLY A 168 15.79 26.54 -5.28
C GLY A 168 16.75 27.53 -4.62
N VAL A 169 17.93 27.10 -4.18
CA VAL A 169 19.00 27.90 -3.56
C VAL A 169 20.15 28.06 -4.55
N THR A 170 20.31 29.28 -5.07
CA THR A 170 21.27 29.54 -6.14
C THR A 170 22.70 29.82 -5.66
N ASP A 171 22.96 29.84 -4.36
CA ASP A 171 24.27 30.15 -3.75
C ASP A 171 24.91 28.98 -3.00
N ASP A 172 24.45 27.75 -3.27
CA ASP A 172 25.00 26.54 -2.66
C ASP A 172 26.39 26.19 -3.19
N LEU A 173 27.22 25.68 -2.28
CA LEU A 173 28.60 25.32 -2.58
C LEU A 173 28.63 23.92 -3.16
N THR A 174 29.31 23.71 -4.27
CA THR A 174 29.55 22.37 -4.82
C THR A 174 30.91 21.82 -4.37
N ALA A 175 30.93 20.62 -3.75
CA ALA A 175 32.16 19.93 -3.38
C ALA A 175 32.65 18.97 -4.48
N VAL A 176 31.75 18.18 -5.05
CA VAL A 176 32.06 17.23 -6.12
C VAL A 176 30.97 17.24 -7.18
N LEU A 177 31.35 17.37 -8.45
CA LEU A 177 30.40 17.37 -9.58
C LEU A 177 30.84 16.40 -10.67
N THR A 178 29.92 15.57 -11.15
CA THR A 178 30.11 14.81 -12.40
C THR A 178 28.81 14.67 -13.19
N ALA A 179 28.91 14.80 -14.51
CA ALA A 179 27.78 14.56 -15.42
C ALA A 179 27.53 13.06 -15.70
N SER A 180 28.19 12.16 -14.95
CA SER A 180 28.01 10.71 -15.07
C SER A 180 28.02 10.05 -13.68
N THR A 181 28.63 8.87 -13.54
CA THR A 181 28.68 8.13 -12.27
C THR A 181 29.79 8.64 -11.35
N LEU A 182 29.47 8.82 -10.08
CA LEU A 182 30.43 9.03 -8.99
C LEU A 182 30.68 7.73 -8.23
N GLY A 183 31.88 7.18 -8.38
CA GLY A 183 32.30 5.92 -7.76
C GLY A 183 32.43 6.01 -6.25
N SER A 184 33.38 6.78 -5.73
CA SER A 184 33.54 6.93 -4.29
C SER A 184 34.13 8.28 -3.89
N VAL A 185 33.60 8.89 -2.84
CA VAL A 185 34.20 10.05 -2.16
C VAL A 185 34.55 9.65 -0.74
N LEU A 186 35.83 9.73 -0.38
CA LEU A 186 36.36 9.46 0.96
C LEU A 186 37.01 10.75 1.46
N ALA A 187 36.42 11.39 2.46
CA ALA A 187 36.93 12.62 3.05
C ALA A 187 37.23 12.45 4.54
N ALA A 188 38.36 12.99 5.00
CA ALA A 188 38.70 13.05 6.41
C ALA A 188 38.58 14.50 6.91
N GLY A 189 37.37 14.88 7.32
CA GLY A 189 37.01 16.24 7.69
C GLY A 189 35.60 16.58 7.22
N VAL A 190 35.18 17.84 7.42
CA VAL A 190 33.85 18.31 7.02
C VAL A 190 33.74 18.38 5.50
N VAL A 191 32.57 18.05 4.95
CA VAL A 191 32.21 18.25 3.55
C VAL A 191 31.12 19.33 3.52
N ASN A 192 31.49 20.55 3.12
CA ASN A 192 30.60 21.71 3.18
C ASN A 192 29.75 21.91 1.93
N GLY A 193 30.18 21.39 0.78
CA GLY A 193 29.44 21.51 -0.47
C GLY A 193 28.86 20.21 -0.99
N ASP A 194 28.06 20.31 -2.04
CA ASP A 194 27.22 19.23 -2.57
C ASP A 194 28.01 18.24 -3.41
N LEU A 195 27.52 17.00 -3.41
CA LEU A 195 28.04 15.89 -4.20
C LEU A 195 27.00 15.51 -5.23
N MET A 196 27.25 15.88 -6.48
CA MET A 196 26.31 15.71 -7.57
C MET A 196 26.83 14.73 -8.61
N ALA A 197 25.96 13.80 -9.02
CA ALA A 197 26.23 12.82 -10.07
C ALA A 197 25.00 12.53 -10.91
N SER A 198 25.13 12.48 -12.24
CA SER A 198 23.98 12.18 -13.10
C SER A 198 23.46 10.74 -12.98
N ASP A 199 24.37 9.76 -13.11
CA ASP A 199 23.98 8.36 -13.35
C ASP A 199 23.96 7.49 -12.08
N GLY A 200 24.48 7.99 -10.96
CA GLY A 200 24.57 7.25 -9.70
C GLY A 200 25.77 7.63 -8.84
N VAL A 201 25.64 7.37 -7.54
CA VAL A 201 26.73 7.52 -6.56
C VAL A 201 26.92 6.17 -5.87
N ASN A 202 28.11 5.58 -5.88
CA ASN A 202 28.31 4.28 -5.23
C ASN A 202 28.65 4.41 -3.74
N LEU A 203 29.54 5.32 -3.33
CA LEU A 203 29.88 5.54 -1.92
C LEU A 203 30.27 6.99 -1.61
N VAL A 204 29.72 7.56 -0.55
CA VAL A 204 30.22 8.75 0.14
C VAL A 204 30.61 8.33 1.55
N GLN A 205 31.85 8.59 1.95
CA GLN A 205 32.35 8.30 3.29
C GLN A 205 33.04 9.53 3.87
N VAL A 206 32.56 9.97 5.03
CA VAL A 206 33.13 11.08 5.78
C VAL A 206 33.59 10.59 7.15
N LEU A 207 34.87 10.79 7.48
CA LEU A 207 35.47 10.35 8.74
C LEU A 207 35.97 11.53 9.57
N GLY A 208 35.42 11.68 10.78
CA GLY A 208 35.82 12.73 11.72
C GLY A 208 35.39 14.14 11.33
N GLY A 209 34.34 14.25 10.51
CA GLY A 209 33.68 15.49 10.12
C GLY A 209 32.21 15.23 9.79
N ASP A 210 31.49 16.31 9.45
CA ASP A 210 30.07 16.29 9.09
C ASP A 210 29.91 16.37 7.56
N LEU A 211 28.78 15.89 7.07
CA LEU A 211 28.33 16.10 5.70
C LEU A 211 27.26 17.21 5.71
N ASN A 212 27.68 18.44 5.39
CA ASN A 212 26.80 19.61 5.37
C ASN A 212 26.15 19.84 4.01
N GLY A 213 26.86 19.53 2.93
CA GLY A 213 26.31 19.59 1.57
C GLY A 213 25.43 18.39 1.23
N GLU A 214 24.62 18.56 0.20
CA GLU A 214 23.70 17.56 -0.33
C GLU A 214 24.43 16.42 -1.05
N VAL A 215 23.75 15.28 -1.21
CA VAL A 215 24.19 14.21 -2.12
C VAL A 215 23.06 13.90 -3.07
N THR A 216 23.22 14.32 -4.32
CA THR A 216 22.14 14.30 -5.32
C THR A 216 22.52 13.46 -6.53
N THR A 217 21.62 12.55 -6.91
CA THR A 217 21.74 11.75 -8.13
C THR A 217 20.38 11.33 -8.70
N TRP A 218 20.26 11.32 -10.02
CA TRP A 218 19.08 10.79 -10.72
C TRP A 218 19.12 9.25 -10.85
N GLY A 219 20.31 8.67 -10.76
CA GLY A 219 20.51 7.22 -10.65
C GLY A 219 20.35 6.65 -9.24
N VAL A 220 20.86 5.44 -9.02
CA VAL A 220 20.88 4.78 -7.70
C VAL A 220 21.97 5.39 -6.83
N LEU A 221 21.62 5.78 -5.61
CA LEU A 221 22.55 6.10 -4.54
C LEU A 221 22.86 4.85 -3.70
N GLY A 222 24.13 4.47 -3.70
CA GLY A 222 24.68 3.30 -3.03
C GLY A 222 24.76 3.47 -1.52
N SER A 223 25.76 4.19 -1.01
CA SER A 223 25.91 4.37 0.44
C SER A 223 26.46 5.73 0.83
N VAL A 224 25.87 6.35 1.84
CA VAL A 224 26.41 7.54 2.52
C VAL A 224 26.74 7.16 3.95
N LEU A 225 28.02 7.21 4.32
CA LEU A 225 28.56 6.75 5.59
C LEU A 225 29.32 7.89 6.28
N VAL A 226 28.75 8.48 7.32
CA VAL A 226 29.40 9.54 8.11
C VAL A 226 29.71 9.00 9.50
N THR A 227 30.96 9.10 9.91
CA THR A 227 31.47 8.49 11.16
C THR A 227 32.25 9.50 11.98
N ALA A 228 31.78 9.76 13.20
CA ALA A 228 32.47 10.56 14.19
C ALA A 228 33.83 9.96 14.54
N ARG A 229 34.78 10.82 14.90
CA ARG A 229 36.13 10.40 15.32
C ARG A 229 36.48 10.99 16.67
N ALA A 230 37.11 10.19 17.53
CA ALA A 230 37.69 10.69 18.77
C ALA A 230 38.97 11.51 18.47
N VAL A 231 38.94 12.81 18.76
CA VAL A 231 40.07 13.74 18.64
C VAL A 231 40.31 14.41 19.99
N ALA A 232 41.52 14.29 20.52
CA ALA A 232 41.89 14.81 21.85
C ALA A 232 40.94 14.38 23.00
N GLY A 233 40.27 13.23 22.86
CA GLY A 233 39.34 12.67 23.83
C GLY A 233 37.86 12.91 23.53
N ASN A 234 37.51 13.90 22.71
CA ASN A 234 36.12 14.21 22.36
C ASN A 234 35.74 13.61 21.00
N LEU A 235 34.48 13.22 20.83
CA LEU A 235 33.95 12.91 19.49
C LEU A 235 33.79 14.20 18.69
N VAL A 236 34.24 14.15 17.43
CA VAL A 236 34.14 15.25 16.46
C VAL A 236 33.54 14.70 15.17
N GLY A 237 32.60 15.46 14.62
CA GLY A 237 31.83 15.12 13.43
C GLY A 237 30.82 13.99 13.65
N GLY A 238 30.23 13.50 12.56
CA GLY A 238 29.31 12.36 12.57
C GLY A 238 27.92 12.67 12.01
N ASP A 239 27.60 13.94 11.77
CA ASP A 239 26.28 14.39 11.36
C ASP A 239 26.13 14.41 9.83
N ILE A 240 24.94 14.06 9.35
CA ILE A 240 24.48 14.25 7.97
C ILE A 240 23.45 15.36 7.99
N ASN A 241 23.86 16.57 7.65
CA ASN A 241 23.02 17.77 7.65
C ASN A 241 22.41 18.05 6.27
N GLY A 242 23.14 17.74 5.20
CA GLY A 242 22.67 17.91 3.83
C GLY A 242 21.62 16.85 3.44
N ARG A 243 20.77 17.21 2.49
CA ARG A 243 19.76 16.31 1.92
C ARG A 243 20.42 15.18 1.12
N ILE A 244 19.83 14.00 1.17
CA ILE A 244 20.24 12.84 0.39
C ILE A 244 19.15 12.51 -0.62
N ASN A 245 19.44 12.74 -1.90
CA ASN A 245 18.50 12.51 -3.00
C ASN A 245 19.01 11.45 -3.99
N GLY A 246 18.23 10.39 -4.19
CA GLY A 246 18.52 9.34 -5.15
C GLY A 246 17.25 8.88 -5.85
N ASP A 247 16.93 9.45 -7.01
CA ASP A 247 15.67 9.16 -7.74
C ASP A 247 15.56 7.66 -8.08
N GLY A 248 16.64 7.08 -8.60
CA GLY A 248 16.74 5.64 -8.92
C GLY A 248 16.80 4.71 -7.70
N GLY A 249 16.91 5.25 -6.48
CA GLY A 249 16.84 4.52 -5.22
C GLY A 249 17.97 4.86 -4.25
N VAL A 250 17.72 4.79 -2.95
CA VAL A 250 18.73 4.99 -1.88
C VAL A 250 18.92 3.68 -1.12
N ARG A 251 20.13 3.10 -1.13
CA ARG A 251 20.37 1.82 -0.43
C ARG A 251 20.76 1.99 1.04
N LEU A 252 21.66 2.91 1.37
CA LEU A 252 22.10 3.09 2.75
C LEU A 252 22.49 4.53 3.06
N VAL A 253 21.88 5.08 4.10
CA VAL A 253 22.36 6.30 4.78
C VAL A 253 22.70 5.94 6.21
N SER A 254 23.93 6.21 6.65
CA SER A 254 24.41 5.82 7.96
C SER A 254 25.21 6.93 8.63
N ALA A 255 24.75 7.37 9.81
CA ALA A 255 25.47 8.26 10.71
C ALA A 255 25.91 7.49 11.97
N THR A 256 27.21 7.49 12.30
CA THR A 256 27.76 6.82 13.49
C THR A 256 28.45 7.83 14.39
N GLY A 257 27.97 7.97 15.62
CA GLY A 257 28.39 9.02 16.56
C GLY A 257 27.81 10.40 16.27
N GLY A 258 26.89 10.51 15.31
CA GLY A 258 26.11 11.70 14.97
C GLY A 258 24.70 11.35 14.50
N ASN A 259 24.00 12.31 13.90
CA ASN A 259 22.59 12.25 13.51
C ASN A 259 22.39 12.29 11.99
N VAL A 260 21.22 11.86 11.53
CA VAL A 260 20.73 12.14 10.17
C VAL A 260 19.72 13.28 10.27
N ASN A 261 20.15 14.50 10.01
CA ASN A 261 19.35 15.73 10.12
C ASN A 261 18.74 16.15 8.77
N GLY A 262 19.44 15.87 7.66
CA GLY A 262 18.93 16.13 6.31
C GLY A 262 17.87 15.13 5.86
N ASP A 263 16.99 15.56 4.95
CA ASP A 263 15.96 14.70 4.37
C ASP A 263 16.57 13.61 3.49
N VAL A 264 15.98 12.42 3.48
CA VAL A 264 16.34 11.30 2.59
C VAL A 264 15.17 11.05 1.63
N VAL A 265 15.39 11.28 0.33
CA VAL A 265 14.33 11.28 -0.68
C VAL A 265 14.63 10.31 -1.82
N SER A 266 13.61 9.58 -2.29
CA SER A 266 13.71 8.74 -3.49
C SER A 266 12.37 8.59 -4.22
N GLN A 267 12.42 8.43 -5.55
CA GLN A 267 11.26 8.11 -6.38
C GLN A 267 10.97 6.60 -6.46
N THR A 268 11.84 5.74 -5.94
CA THR A 268 11.75 4.28 -6.19
C THR A 268 11.88 3.42 -4.95
N PHE A 269 12.85 3.66 -4.06
CA PHE A 269 12.97 2.96 -2.78
C PHE A 269 13.99 3.62 -1.85
N VAL A 270 13.78 3.44 -0.55
CA VAL A 270 14.79 3.67 0.49
C VAL A 270 14.99 2.38 1.27
N THR A 271 16.16 1.74 1.15
CA THR A 271 16.39 0.45 1.80
C THR A 271 16.70 0.61 3.29
N SER A 272 17.60 1.52 3.68
CA SER A 272 17.99 1.69 5.08
C SER A 272 18.49 3.11 5.40
N VAL A 273 17.97 3.68 6.49
CA VAL A 273 18.48 4.90 7.14
C VAL A 273 18.80 4.54 8.60
N ILE A 274 20.06 4.73 9.00
CA ILE A 274 20.57 4.25 10.28
C ILE A 274 21.36 5.37 10.97
N ALA A 275 20.94 5.75 12.17
CA ALA A 275 21.72 6.59 13.07
C ALA A 275 22.11 5.79 14.32
N THR A 276 23.40 5.79 14.67
CA THR A 276 23.92 5.03 15.82
C THR A 276 24.71 5.94 16.75
N ALA A 277 24.27 6.06 18.00
CA ALA A 277 24.97 6.83 19.02
C ALA A 277 26.31 6.19 19.41
N MET A 278 27.26 7.01 19.84
CA MET A 278 28.53 6.57 20.41
C MET A 278 28.72 7.13 21.82
N VAL A 279 29.49 6.43 22.65
CA VAL A 279 29.89 6.94 23.96
C VAL A 279 31.09 7.86 23.79
N ASP A 280 30.91 9.14 24.11
CA ASP A 280 32.01 10.10 24.09
C ASP A 280 33.07 9.73 25.16
N PRO A 281 34.36 9.59 24.78
CA PRO A 281 35.38 9.10 25.71
C PRO A 281 35.64 10.01 26.91
N THR A 282 35.43 11.33 26.76
CA THR A 282 35.68 12.34 27.79
C THR A 282 34.46 12.49 28.70
N THR A 283 33.31 12.83 28.13
CA THR A 283 32.08 13.13 28.87
C THR A 283 31.38 11.86 29.36
N ARG A 284 31.66 10.72 28.73
CA ARG A 284 30.97 9.44 28.96
C ARG A 284 29.46 9.50 28.73
N LEU A 285 29.01 10.49 27.96
CA LEU A 285 27.63 10.63 27.49
C LEU A 285 27.47 9.94 26.13
N LEU A 286 26.24 9.57 25.78
CA LEU A 286 25.91 9.16 24.42
C LEU A 286 25.80 10.42 23.55
N VAL A 287 26.40 10.37 22.35
CA VAL A 287 26.37 11.44 21.35
C VAL A 287 25.85 10.87 20.03
N GLY A 288 24.95 11.60 19.39
CA GLY A 288 24.31 11.22 18.14
C GLY A 288 23.23 10.13 18.28
N GLY A 289 22.89 9.49 17.16
CA GLY A 289 21.98 8.34 17.10
C GLY A 289 20.53 8.66 16.78
N SER A 290 20.20 9.90 16.41
CA SER A 290 18.88 10.30 15.95
C SER A 290 18.76 10.35 14.42
N VAL A 291 17.55 10.10 13.93
CA VAL A 291 17.09 10.45 12.58
C VAL A 291 16.06 11.56 12.75
N GLU A 292 16.42 12.79 12.42
CA GLU A 292 15.59 13.99 12.59
C GLU A 292 15.07 14.51 11.23
N GLY A 293 15.74 14.18 10.12
CA GLY A 293 15.28 14.48 8.77
C GLY A 293 14.16 13.55 8.30
N SER A 294 13.34 14.04 7.36
CA SER A 294 12.23 13.28 6.76
C SER A 294 12.79 12.13 5.94
N VAL A 295 12.11 10.97 5.93
CA VAL A 295 12.41 9.90 4.97
C VAL A 295 11.22 9.72 4.06
N LEU A 296 11.40 10.11 2.81
CA LEU A 296 10.35 10.20 1.80
C LEU A 296 10.68 9.26 0.65
N SER A 297 9.70 8.44 0.27
CA SER A 297 9.85 7.53 -0.84
C SER A 297 8.53 7.41 -1.60
N ALA A 298 8.53 7.61 -2.92
CA ALA A 298 7.40 7.13 -3.75
C ALA A 298 7.36 5.59 -3.79
N GLY A 299 8.47 4.95 -3.41
CA GLY A 299 8.71 3.53 -3.25
C GLY A 299 8.45 2.89 -1.88
N THR A 300 9.09 1.75 -1.64
CA THR A 300 9.16 1.10 -0.32
C THR A 300 10.23 1.74 0.59
N ILE A 301 9.92 1.90 1.87
CA ILE A 301 10.90 2.22 2.93
C ILE A 301 11.19 0.94 3.73
N GLY A 302 12.41 0.42 3.65
CA GLY A 302 12.80 -0.84 4.29
C GLY A 302 12.98 -0.72 5.80
N LEU A 303 14.02 -0.01 6.23
CA LEU A 303 14.40 0.17 7.63
C LEU A 303 14.74 1.63 7.93
N VAL A 304 14.11 2.18 8.97
CA VAL A 304 14.57 3.42 9.63
C VAL A 304 14.92 3.08 11.07
N SER A 305 16.17 3.32 11.46
CA SER A 305 16.70 2.91 12.76
C SER A 305 17.48 4.02 13.44
N ALA A 306 16.99 4.45 14.60
CA ALA A 306 17.70 5.29 15.56
C ALA A 306 18.14 4.44 16.76
N ALA A 307 19.46 4.32 16.98
CA ALA A 307 20.03 3.57 18.10
C ALA A 307 20.67 4.55 19.09
N GLY A 308 20.08 4.67 20.28
CA GLY A 308 20.50 5.61 21.32
C GLY A 308 19.93 7.02 21.18
N GLY A 309 19.20 7.31 20.10
CA GLY A 309 18.48 8.57 19.84
C GLY A 309 17.04 8.34 19.35
N ASN A 310 16.43 9.38 18.80
CA ASN A 310 15.02 9.40 18.40
C ASN A 310 14.84 9.22 16.89
N VAL A 311 13.63 8.78 16.50
CA VAL A 311 13.10 9.07 15.16
C VAL A 311 12.21 10.30 15.32
N GLY A 312 12.77 11.44 14.97
CA GLY A 312 12.23 12.78 15.17
C GLY A 312 11.34 13.27 14.04
N ASN A 313 10.94 14.54 14.10
CA ASN A 313 9.99 15.18 13.19
C ASN A 313 10.79 16.10 12.23
N PRO A 314 10.70 15.94 10.88
CA PRO A 314 9.49 15.64 10.11
C PRO A 314 9.30 14.19 9.62
N ALA A 315 8.08 13.94 9.11
CA ALA A 315 7.41 12.66 8.84
C ALA A 315 8.21 11.58 8.07
N LEU A 316 7.84 10.31 8.33
CA LEU A 316 8.16 9.15 7.50
C LEU A 316 6.97 8.85 6.58
N CYS A 317 7.13 9.04 5.26
CA CYS A 317 6.01 8.93 4.32
C CYS A 317 6.36 8.12 3.06
N ALA A 318 5.50 7.14 2.75
CA ALA A 318 5.49 6.42 1.48
C ALA A 318 4.22 6.77 0.67
N VAL A 319 4.38 7.57 -0.40
CA VAL A 319 3.28 8.37 -0.98
C VAL A 319 2.45 7.62 -2.05
N ASP A 320 3.00 6.59 -2.72
CA ASP A 320 2.35 5.91 -3.85
C ASP A 320 2.26 4.38 -3.67
N GLY A 321 1.26 3.92 -2.92
CA GLY A 321 0.83 2.51 -2.94
C GLY A 321 1.85 1.49 -2.39
N LEU A 322 2.75 1.89 -1.49
CA LEU A 322 3.85 1.02 -1.02
C LEU A 322 4.05 1.05 0.50
N SER A 323 4.75 0.02 0.99
CA SER A 323 4.85 -0.36 2.41
C SER A 323 6.02 0.29 3.15
N VAL A 324 5.88 0.46 4.45
CA VAL A 324 6.99 0.71 5.38
C VAL A 324 7.31 -0.60 6.11
N GLY A 325 8.55 -1.07 5.98
CA GLY A 325 9.00 -2.29 6.63
C GLY A 325 9.08 -2.10 8.14
N THR A 326 10.17 -1.50 8.63
CA THR A 326 10.44 -1.41 10.07
C THR A 326 10.93 -0.03 10.46
N VAL A 327 10.29 0.56 11.48
CA VAL A 327 10.79 1.76 12.17
C VAL A 327 11.21 1.37 13.59
N ARG A 328 12.45 1.68 13.97
CA ARG A 328 13.01 1.34 15.29
C ARG A 328 13.69 2.53 15.96
N ALA A 329 13.28 2.82 17.18
CA ALA A 329 14.00 3.68 18.10
C ALA A 329 14.44 2.86 19.33
N THR A 330 15.72 2.47 19.36
CA THR A 330 16.25 1.48 20.33
C THR A 330 17.09 2.12 21.42
N ALA A 331 16.97 1.59 22.64
CA ALA A 331 17.74 2.08 23.78
C ALA A 331 19.19 1.60 23.74
N MET A 332 20.11 2.48 24.12
CA MET A 332 21.52 2.15 24.34
C MET A 332 21.89 2.31 25.82
N PHE A 333 22.79 1.44 26.28
CA PHE A 333 23.29 1.48 27.64
C PHE A 333 24.39 2.52 27.77
N GLN A 334 24.24 3.45 28.72
CA GLN A 334 25.26 4.43 29.07
C GLN A 334 26.08 3.91 30.27
N PRO A 335 27.35 3.51 30.06
CA PRO A 335 28.13 2.84 31.10
C PRO A 335 28.45 3.71 32.32
N ALA A 336 28.58 5.03 32.15
CA ALA A 336 28.99 5.92 33.24
C ALA A 336 27.89 6.20 34.26
N THR A 337 26.64 6.23 33.82
CA THR A 337 25.46 6.45 34.67
C THR A 337 24.78 5.14 35.05
N GLY A 338 25.08 4.05 34.33
CA GLY A 338 24.34 2.79 34.44
C GLY A 338 22.91 2.87 33.90
N THR A 339 22.53 3.97 33.25
CA THR A 339 21.19 4.20 32.70
C THR A 339 21.08 3.72 31.26
N ARG A 340 19.91 3.24 30.86
CA ARG A 340 19.58 3.07 29.44
C ARG A 340 18.95 4.37 28.94
N VAL A 341 19.54 4.96 27.91
CA VAL A 341 18.92 6.09 27.19
C VAL A 341 18.13 5.49 26.05
N GLY A 342 16.82 5.73 26.05
CA GLY A 342 15.90 5.12 25.09
C GLY A 342 15.47 6.10 24.01
N GLY A 343 15.28 5.58 22.80
CA GLY A 343 14.71 6.29 21.67
C GLY A 343 13.17 6.27 21.66
N ALA A 344 12.60 7.44 21.43
CA ALA A 344 11.18 7.66 21.16
C ALA A 344 10.92 7.69 19.65
N VAL A 345 9.67 7.45 19.26
CA VAL A 345 9.17 7.76 17.91
C VAL A 345 8.24 8.96 18.05
N GLY A 346 8.78 10.13 17.72
CA GLY A 346 8.03 11.38 17.68
C GLY A 346 7.43 11.67 16.31
N ALA A 347 7.99 11.07 15.26
CA ALA A 347 7.55 11.20 13.88
C ALA A 347 6.16 10.59 13.64
N ASP A 348 5.42 11.21 12.73
CA ASP A 348 4.32 10.53 12.05
C ASP A 348 4.89 9.47 11.09
N VAL A 349 4.31 8.27 11.12
CA VAL A 349 4.69 7.13 10.27
C VAL A 349 3.50 6.73 9.43
N THR A 350 3.54 7.10 8.15
CA THR A 350 2.42 6.89 7.22
C THR A 350 2.84 6.03 6.04
N ALA A 351 2.05 5.00 5.74
CA ALA A 351 2.22 4.15 4.56
C ALA A 351 0.90 3.98 3.81
N ALA A 352 0.91 4.10 2.49
CA ALA A 352 -0.27 3.88 1.66
C ALA A 352 -0.79 2.43 1.71
N ARG A 353 0.08 1.44 1.98
CA ARG A 353 -0.29 0.03 2.15
C ARG A 353 -0.01 -0.46 3.58
N ASP A 354 1.06 -1.22 3.76
CA ASP A 354 1.31 -1.95 4.99
C ASP A 354 2.43 -1.30 5.81
N ILE A 355 2.32 -1.40 7.13
CA ILE A 355 3.42 -1.14 8.07
C ILE A 355 3.70 -2.46 8.81
N THR A 356 4.90 -3.03 8.67
CA THR A 356 5.16 -4.33 9.32
C THR A 356 5.38 -4.18 10.83
N LEU A 357 6.25 -3.25 11.23
CA LEU A 357 6.59 -3.04 12.63
C LEU A 357 7.00 -1.58 12.93
N VAL A 358 6.40 -1.00 13.96
CA VAL A 358 6.92 0.19 14.64
C VAL A 358 7.30 -0.20 16.06
N SER A 359 8.54 0.09 16.46
CA SER A 359 9.01 -0.18 17.82
C SER A 359 9.74 1.01 18.42
N ALA A 360 9.35 1.38 19.64
CA ALA A 360 9.99 2.40 20.43
C ALA A 360 10.43 1.84 21.78
N SER A 361 11.58 2.29 22.25
CA SER A 361 12.07 1.86 23.56
C SER A 361 11.51 2.68 24.71
N THR A 362 11.14 3.94 24.46
CA THR A 362 10.47 4.86 25.41
C THR A 362 9.01 5.06 25.03
N SER A 363 8.62 6.20 24.45
CA SER A 363 7.23 6.52 24.11
C SER A 363 7.05 6.73 22.61
N ILE A 364 5.80 6.58 22.16
CA ILE A 364 5.36 6.96 20.81
C ILE A 364 4.37 8.11 20.97
N THR A 365 4.66 9.25 20.35
CA THR A 365 3.80 10.43 20.39
C THR A 365 3.22 10.79 19.02
N GLY A 366 3.88 10.38 17.93
CA GLY A 366 3.38 10.58 16.57
C GLY A 366 2.27 9.61 16.19
N THR A 367 1.62 9.90 15.05
CA THR A 367 0.58 9.06 14.46
C THR A 367 1.19 7.96 13.60
N ILE A 368 0.73 6.73 13.78
CA ILE A 368 1.10 5.58 12.94
C ILE A 368 -0.13 5.23 12.10
N SER A 369 -0.04 5.40 10.78
CA SER A 369 -1.16 5.16 9.87
C SER A 369 -0.75 4.24 8.71
N ALA A 370 -1.42 3.10 8.59
CA ALA A 370 -1.30 2.18 7.47
C ALA A 370 -2.60 2.16 6.66
N GLY A 371 -2.54 2.48 5.37
CA GLY A 371 -3.72 2.45 4.49
C GLY A 371 -4.35 1.06 4.34
N LEU A 372 -3.55 -0.01 4.47
CA LEU A 372 -4.01 -1.40 4.53
C LEU A 372 -3.78 -1.98 5.92
N ARG A 373 -2.72 -2.76 6.14
CA ARG A 373 -2.55 -3.50 7.40
C ARG A 373 -1.37 -2.98 8.20
N LEU A 374 -1.61 -2.72 9.48
CA LEU A 374 -0.56 -2.49 10.46
C LEU A 374 -0.25 -3.79 11.20
N GLY A 375 0.98 -4.29 11.10
CA GLY A 375 1.40 -5.55 11.69
C GLY A 375 1.56 -5.48 13.21
N SER A 376 2.45 -4.63 13.71
CA SER A 376 2.76 -4.53 15.13
C SER A 376 3.27 -3.15 15.55
N VAL A 377 2.79 -2.64 16.68
CA VAL A 377 3.33 -1.50 17.41
C VAL A 377 3.81 -1.98 18.77
N THR A 378 5.05 -1.67 19.14
CA THR A 378 5.63 -2.11 20.42
C THR A 378 6.35 -0.99 21.15
N VAL A 379 6.05 -0.83 22.43
CA VAL A 379 6.63 0.19 23.30
C VAL A 379 7.18 -0.49 24.56
N SER A 380 8.51 -0.56 24.70
CA SER A 380 9.11 -1.45 25.72
C SER A 380 9.27 -0.84 27.11
N ASN A 381 9.45 0.48 27.25
CA ASN A 381 9.66 1.13 28.56
C ASN A 381 8.98 2.51 28.68
N GLY A 382 7.89 2.75 27.95
CA GLY A 382 7.11 3.97 28.05
C GLY A 382 5.68 3.80 27.55
N SER A 383 5.03 4.92 27.24
CA SER A 383 3.59 5.01 26.96
C SER A 383 3.34 5.25 25.46
N LEU A 384 2.13 4.95 25.01
CA LEU A 384 1.60 5.40 23.73
C LEU A 384 0.71 6.62 24.00
N LEU A 385 1.05 7.74 23.35
CA LEU A 385 0.30 9.00 23.43
C LEU A 385 -0.27 9.42 22.07
N GLY A 386 0.30 8.92 20.98
CA GLY A 386 -0.16 9.16 19.62
C GLY A 386 -1.27 8.19 19.18
N SER A 387 -1.64 8.31 17.91
CA SER A 387 -2.68 7.49 17.29
C SER A 387 -2.10 6.31 16.52
N VAL A 388 -2.85 5.22 16.46
CA VAL A 388 -2.54 4.00 15.70
C VAL A 388 -3.75 3.67 14.84
N VAL A 389 -3.58 3.77 13.52
CA VAL A 389 -4.65 3.65 12.53
C VAL A 389 -4.27 2.56 11.52
N GLY A 390 -5.20 1.64 11.27
CA GLY A 390 -5.07 0.65 10.20
C GLY A 390 -6.33 0.57 9.35
N GLY A 391 -6.23 0.78 8.05
CA GLY A 391 -7.39 0.79 7.16
C GLY A 391 -8.12 -0.56 7.11
N THR A 392 -7.41 -1.68 7.00
CA THR A 392 -7.99 -3.03 6.92
C THR A 392 -7.69 -3.90 8.13
N GLY A 393 -6.94 -3.38 9.11
CA GLY A 393 -6.65 -4.10 10.34
C GLY A 393 -5.40 -3.64 11.07
N VAL A 394 -5.42 -3.85 12.39
CA VAL A 394 -4.27 -3.67 13.29
C VAL A 394 -3.96 -5.02 13.95
N GLY A 395 -2.77 -5.55 13.73
CA GLY A 395 -2.34 -6.80 14.32
C GLY A 395 -2.19 -6.67 15.84
N ARG A 396 -1.09 -6.09 16.31
CA ARG A 396 -0.86 -5.96 17.77
C ARG A 396 -0.36 -4.58 18.18
N VAL A 397 -0.85 -4.09 19.31
CA VAL A 397 -0.33 -2.94 20.02
C VAL A 397 0.07 -3.38 21.41
N VAL A 398 1.37 -3.44 21.69
CA VAL A 398 1.92 -3.92 22.97
C VAL A 398 2.74 -2.82 23.61
N VAL A 399 2.20 -2.24 24.68
CA VAL A 399 2.78 -1.11 25.40
C VAL A 399 3.11 -1.54 26.82
N SER A 400 4.36 -1.32 27.25
CA SER A 400 4.79 -1.70 28.60
C SER A 400 4.33 -0.68 29.65
N GLY A 401 4.22 0.60 29.27
CA GLY A 401 3.59 1.67 30.04
C GLY A 401 2.09 1.82 29.72
N ALA A 402 1.58 3.04 29.76
CA ALA A 402 0.16 3.33 29.62
C ALA A 402 -0.26 3.68 28.18
N LEU A 403 -1.55 3.54 27.90
CA LEU A 403 -2.23 4.26 26.82
C LEU A 403 -2.77 5.55 27.42
N GLU A 404 -2.30 6.72 26.95
CA GLU A 404 -2.63 8.02 27.51
C GLU A 404 -3.12 8.95 26.41
N GLY A 405 -4.44 9.17 26.32
CA GLY A 405 -4.99 9.93 25.19
C GLY A 405 -4.85 9.21 23.83
N ALA A 406 -4.43 7.94 23.83
CA ALA A 406 -4.13 7.21 22.61
C ALA A 406 -5.42 6.80 21.89
N VAL A 407 -5.41 6.89 20.56
CA VAL A 407 -6.49 6.37 19.70
C VAL A 407 -5.94 5.19 18.91
N ILE A 408 -6.50 4.01 19.12
CA ILE A 408 -6.19 2.80 18.36
C ILE A 408 -7.45 2.45 17.59
N ARG A 409 -7.46 2.74 16.28
CA ARG A 409 -8.64 2.59 15.44
C ARG A 409 -8.38 1.78 14.19
N SER A 410 -9.42 1.12 13.69
CA SER A 410 -9.30 0.25 12.52
C SER A 410 -10.65 0.01 11.86
N CYS A 411 -10.73 0.25 10.54
CA CYS A 411 -11.88 -0.20 9.74
C CYS A 411 -11.85 -1.72 9.52
N GLY A 412 -10.78 -2.42 9.89
CA GLY A 412 -10.76 -3.89 10.01
C GLY A 412 -10.67 -4.40 11.45
N PRO A 413 -10.29 -5.67 11.65
CA PRO A 413 -10.10 -6.23 12.99
C PRO A 413 -8.83 -5.69 13.69
N ILE A 414 -8.90 -5.62 15.02
CA ILE A 414 -7.75 -5.40 15.92
C ILE A 414 -7.43 -6.73 16.62
N ASP A 415 -6.28 -7.36 16.41
CA ASP A 415 -6.03 -8.70 17.00
C ASP A 415 -5.68 -8.63 18.50
N LEU A 416 -4.87 -7.65 18.93
CA LEU A 416 -4.45 -7.50 20.33
C LEU A 416 -4.10 -6.05 20.69
N VAL A 417 -4.63 -5.56 21.81
CA VAL A 417 -4.13 -4.40 22.54
C VAL A 417 -3.72 -4.83 23.94
N GLN A 418 -2.48 -4.52 24.33
CA GLN A 418 -1.95 -4.82 25.67
C GLN A 418 -1.22 -3.60 26.23
N ALA A 419 -1.56 -3.21 27.46
CA ALA A 419 -0.93 -2.09 28.16
C ALA A 419 -0.82 -2.28 29.68
N ALA A 420 -0.02 -1.44 30.36
CA ALA A 420 -0.04 -1.38 31.83
C ALA A 420 -1.30 -0.72 32.37
N SER A 421 -1.75 0.39 31.77
CA SER A 421 -2.99 1.09 32.12
C SER A 421 -3.54 1.81 30.88
N MET A 422 -4.76 2.30 30.97
CA MET A 422 -5.44 3.02 29.90
C MET A 422 -6.18 4.20 30.50
N THR A 423 -5.96 5.40 29.96
CA THR A 423 -6.62 6.63 30.44
C THR A 423 -6.96 7.53 29.26
N SER A 424 -8.22 7.99 29.21
CA SER A 424 -8.70 8.89 28.14
C SER A 424 -8.38 8.39 26.74
N SER A 425 -8.36 7.07 26.55
CA SER A 425 -7.94 6.43 25.30
C SER A 425 -9.13 5.77 24.62
N THR A 426 -9.03 5.60 23.30
CA THR A 426 -10.05 4.94 22.48
C THR A 426 -9.44 3.73 21.80
N ILE A 427 -10.11 2.59 21.90
CA ILE A 427 -9.86 1.41 21.08
C ILE A 427 -11.14 1.16 20.29
N SER A 428 -11.12 1.34 18.98
CA SER A 428 -12.30 1.17 18.12
C SER A 428 -11.99 0.27 16.94
N SER A 429 -12.90 -0.64 16.64
CA SER A 429 -12.83 -1.49 15.46
C SER A 429 -14.21 -1.58 14.85
N ALA A 430 -14.29 -1.33 13.55
CA ALA A 430 -15.50 -1.55 12.75
C ALA A 430 -16.04 -2.99 12.85
N LEU A 431 -15.19 -3.95 13.25
CA LEU A 431 -15.50 -5.38 13.26
C LEU A 431 -15.23 -6.02 14.61
N ARG A 432 -13.99 -6.49 14.80
CA ARG A 432 -13.62 -7.37 15.89
C ARG A 432 -12.41 -6.82 16.62
N ILE A 433 -12.48 -6.83 17.94
CA ILE A 433 -11.32 -6.76 18.81
C ILE A 433 -11.03 -8.16 19.34
N GLY A 434 -9.86 -8.70 19.05
CA GLY A 434 -9.41 -9.98 19.58
C GLY A 434 -9.28 -9.90 21.10
N SER A 435 -8.27 -9.19 21.59
CA SER A 435 -8.03 -9.10 23.02
C SER A 435 -7.65 -7.69 23.45
N VAL A 436 -8.22 -7.22 24.56
CA VAL A 436 -7.78 -6.04 25.30
C VAL A 436 -7.29 -6.47 26.67
N LEU A 437 -5.98 -6.37 26.90
CA LEU A 437 -5.30 -6.87 28.10
C LEU A 437 -4.62 -5.71 28.84
N ILE A 438 -5.28 -5.17 29.86
CA ILE A 438 -4.79 -4.06 30.67
C ILE A 438 -4.42 -4.57 32.06
N ARG A 439 -3.14 -4.42 32.46
CA ARG A 439 -2.66 -4.95 33.75
C ARG A 439 -3.17 -4.16 34.96
N GLY A 440 -3.41 -2.87 34.79
CA GLY A 440 -3.83 -1.90 35.79
C GLY A 440 -5.21 -1.31 35.50
N ASN A 441 -5.38 -0.01 35.75
CA ASN A 441 -6.66 0.66 35.62
C ASN A 441 -6.99 1.04 34.17
N VAL A 442 -8.28 1.14 33.90
CA VAL A 442 -8.89 1.68 32.68
C VAL A 442 -9.84 2.79 33.11
N ASP A 443 -9.47 4.04 32.84
CA ASP A 443 -10.17 5.22 33.31
C ASP A 443 -10.61 6.11 32.13
N THR A 444 -11.86 6.56 32.14
CA THR A 444 -12.43 7.54 31.18
C THR A 444 -12.14 7.17 29.71
N SER A 445 -12.31 5.90 29.34
CA SER A 445 -11.87 5.36 28.04
C SER A 445 -13.02 4.77 27.22
N LEU A 446 -12.77 4.46 25.95
CA LEU A 446 -13.72 3.80 25.05
C LEU A 446 -13.11 2.50 24.49
N ILE A 447 -13.89 1.42 24.50
CA ILE A 447 -13.56 0.14 23.85
C ILE A 447 -14.77 -0.27 23.01
N LEU A 448 -14.67 -0.13 21.69
CA LEU A 448 -15.78 -0.27 20.75
C LEU A 448 -15.46 -1.36 19.72
N ALA A 449 -16.27 -2.39 19.66
CA ALA A 449 -16.17 -3.44 18.64
C ALA A 449 -17.47 -3.48 17.82
N GLY A 450 -17.36 -3.52 16.50
CA GLY A 450 -18.50 -3.28 15.61
C GLY A 450 -18.75 -1.79 15.33
N TYR A 451 -17.86 -0.91 15.77
CA TYR A 451 -17.98 0.53 15.64
C TYR A 451 -16.60 1.19 15.60
N ASP A 452 -16.27 1.86 14.50
CA ASP A 452 -15.07 2.69 14.37
C ASP A 452 -15.43 4.17 14.52
N VAL A 453 -14.61 4.97 15.20
CA VAL A 453 -14.90 6.38 15.56
C VAL A 453 -14.54 7.40 14.48
N GLY A 454 -14.32 6.95 13.25
CA GLY A 454 -13.96 7.83 12.14
C GLY A 454 -12.62 8.57 12.28
N GLU A 455 -12.39 9.52 11.38
CA GLU A 455 -11.22 10.39 11.37
C GLU A 455 -11.38 11.59 12.32
N ASP A 456 -12.62 12.07 12.50
CA ASP A 456 -12.91 13.23 13.34
C ASP A 456 -12.89 12.92 14.85
N LEU A 457 -12.87 11.63 15.20
CA LEU A 457 -12.87 11.10 16.57
C LEU A 457 -14.13 11.47 17.38
N ALA A 458 -15.16 11.97 16.69
CA ALA A 458 -16.44 12.31 17.27
C ALA A 458 -17.40 11.15 17.03
N LEU A 459 -18.19 10.81 18.05
CA LEU A 459 -19.20 9.77 17.96
C LEU A 459 -20.49 10.32 17.36
N GLY A 460 -21.22 9.48 16.62
CA GLY A 460 -22.49 9.82 15.99
C GLY A 460 -22.36 10.64 14.70
N THR A 461 -21.20 10.60 14.04
CA THR A 461 -20.90 11.34 12.80
C THR A 461 -20.96 10.40 11.59
N ALA A 462 -20.89 10.97 10.38
CA ALA A 462 -21.06 10.19 9.15
C ALA A 462 -19.79 9.43 8.72
N ASP A 463 -18.61 9.81 9.25
CA ASP A 463 -17.34 9.09 9.06
C ASP A 463 -17.11 8.00 10.11
N ASP A 464 -17.97 7.90 11.13
CA ASP A 464 -18.02 6.71 11.98
C ASP A 464 -18.27 5.47 11.12
N ASN A 465 -17.55 4.40 11.44
CA ASN A 465 -17.65 3.11 10.77
C ASN A 465 -17.83 3.23 9.24
N GLU A 466 -16.80 3.74 8.54
CA GLU A 466 -16.83 4.05 7.10
C GLU A 466 -17.44 2.93 6.22
N LEU A 467 -17.30 1.68 6.66
CA LEU A 467 -17.80 0.49 5.97
C LEU A 467 -19.33 0.39 5.92
N THR A 468 -20.01 0.95 6.91
CA THR A 468 -21.47 0.93 7.08
C THR A 468 -22.07 2.34 7.03
N GLN A 469 -21.28 3.34 6.63
CA GLN A 469 -21.69 4.74 6.47
C GLN A 469 -22.27 5.35 7.76
N GLY A 470 -21.57 5.24 8.88
CA GLY A 470 -22.01 5.78 10.18
C GLY A 470 -22.67 4.75 11.09
N ASN A 471 -23.22 3.68 10.53
CA ASN A 471 -24.05 2.75 11.30
C ASN A 471 -23.21 1.75 12.10
N VAL A 472 -23.73 1.24 13.21
CA VAL A 472 -23.09 0.14 13.94
C VAL A 472 -23.15 -1.18 13.14
N HIS A 473 -22.11 -2.00 13.27
CA HIS A 473 -22.00 -3.34 12.68
C HIS A 473 -21.91 -4.40 13.78
N ALA A 474 -22.24 -5.67 13.46
CA ALA A 474 -22.06 -6.78 14.38
C ALA A 474 -20.60 -6.87 14.83
N GLY A 475 -20.40 -6.93 16.15
CA GLY A 475 -19.10 -6.76 16.76
C GLY A 475 -18.69 -7.95 17.63
N THR A 476 -17.40 -8.28 17.67
CA THR A 476 -16.90 -9.26 18.66
C THR A 476 -15.72 -8.70 19.45
N LEU A 477 -15.78 -8.81 20.78
CA LEU A 477 -14.64 -8.63 21.68
C LEU A 477 -14.31 -9.98 22.33
N ASN A 478 -13.28 -10.71 21.87
CA ASN A 478 -13.07 -12.08 22.36
C ASN A 478 -12.62 -12.08 23.83
N VAL A 479 -11.71 -11.20 24.23
CA VAL A 479 -11.21 -11.11 25.60
C VAL A 479 -11.06 -9.66 26.05
N LEU A 480 -11.69 -9.33 27.18
CA LEU A 480 -11.40 -8.13 27.97
C LEU A 480 -10.82 -8.55 29.31
N SER A 481 -9.59 -8.13 29.60
CA SER A 481 -8.94 -8.36 30.90
C SER A 481 -8.42 -7.06 31.48
N VAL A 482 -8.97 -6.65 32.62
CA VAL A 482 -8.57 -5.47 33.38
C VAL A 482 -8.12 -5.92 34.76
N GLY A 483 -6.81 -5.88 34.98
CA GLY A 483 -6.18 -6.28 36.23
C GLY A 483 -6.37 -5.27 37.38
N GLY A 484 -6.83 -4.05 37.10
CA GLY A 484 -7.17 -3.00 38.07
C GLY A 484 -8.64 -2.60 38.04
N THR A 485 -8.91 -1.30 38.13
CA THR A 485 -10.27 -0.74 38.12
C THR A 485 -10.72 -0.33 36.72
N LEU A 486 -11.97 -0.63 36.34
CA LEU A 486 -12.65 -0.06 35.17
C LEU A 486 -13.57 1.08 35.64
N SER A 487 -13.28 2.34 35.29
CA SER A 487 -14.04 3.51 35.75
C SER A 487 -14.28 4.52 34.64
N GLY A 488 -15.46 5.15 34.60
CA GLY A 488 -15.82 6.15 33.58
C GLY A 488 -15.67 5.67 32.14
N THR A 489 -15.64 4.36 31.91
CA THR A 489 -15.25 3.74 30.64
C THR A 489 -16.47 3.06 30.02
N VAL A 490 -16.61 3.20 28.70
CA VAL A 490 -17.63 2.50 27.92
C VAL A 490 -16.98 1.34 27.16
N VAL A 491 -17.54 0.16 27.33
CA VAL A 491 -17.26 -1.02 26.50
C VAL A 491 -18.53 -1.33 25.73
N ALA A 492 -18.52 -1.14 24.41
CA ALA A 492 -19.66 -1.40 23.55
C ALA A 492 -19.29 -2.42 22.47
N VAL A 493 -20.14 -3.44 22.30
CA VAL A 493 -19.94 -4.51 21.32
C VAL A 493 -21.24 -4.69 20.54
N GLY A 494 -21.22 -4.28 19.26
CA GLY A 494 -22.41 -4.26 18.41
C GLY A 494 -23.45 -3.22 18.81
N ILE A 495 -23.05 -2.22 19.59
CA ILE A 495 -23.94 -1.14 20.05
C ILE A 495 -23.32 0.20 19.68
N GLY A 496 -24.06 0.99 18.91
CA GLY A 496 -23.71 2.36 18.54
C GLY A 496 -24.16 3.39 19.58
N PRO A 497 -23.50 4.56 19.64
CA PRO A 497 -24.03 5.72 20.36
C PRO A 497 -25.32 6.23 19.69
N GLY A 498 -26.09 7.06 20.38
CA GLY A 498 -27.16 7.82 19.74
C GLY A 498 -26.60 8.84 18.74
N SER A 499 -27.47 9.44 17.93
CA SER A 499 -27.08 10.50 16.98
C SER A 499 -26.52 11.77 17.65
N ASP A 500 -26.61 11.88 18.97
CA ASP A 500 -25.99 12.95 19.77
C ASP A 500 -24.56 12.59 20.25
N GLY A 501 -24.05 11.42 19.86
CA GLY A 501 -22.74 10.89 20.21
C GLY A 501 -22.63 10.34 21.63
N LEU A 502 -23.75 10.22 22.34
CA LEU A 502 -23.79 9.72 23.72
C LEU A 502 -24.33 8.29 23.78
N PHE A 503 -23.96 7.58 24.84
CA PHE A 503 -24.53 6.27 25.17
C PHE A 503 -25.55 6.44 26.30
N SER A 504 -26.64 5.66 26.26
CA SER A 504 -27.67 5.58 27.32
C SER A 504 -28.57 6.82 27.53
N THR A 505 -28.75 7.64 26.50
CA THR A 505 -29.75 8.71 26.37
C THR A 505 -30.95 8.27 25.48
N GLN A 506 -31.91 9.16 25.23
CA GLN A 506 -33.22 8.81 24.64
C GLN A 506 -33.14 8.76 23.11
N GLY A 507 -33.20 7.56 22.54
CA GLY A 507 -32.94 7.30 21.11
C GLY A 507 -31.68 6.45 20.88
N ASP A 508 -30.98 6.07 21.96
CA ASP A 508 -29.65 5.48 21.92
C ASP A 508 -29.65 3.95 21.95
N ASN A 509 -28.46 3.40 21.68
CA ASN A 509 -28.13 1.99 21.53
C ASN A 509 -28.68 1.43 20.22
N GLU A 510 -28.32 2.07 19.11
CA GLU A 510 -28.47 1.43 17.80
C GLU A 510 -27.83 0.05 17.90
N VAL A 511 -28.67 -0.98 17.69
CA VAL A 511 -28.27 -2.37 17.78
C VAL A 511 -27.83 -2.81 16.40
N ALA A 512 -26.67 -3.43 16.34
CA ALA A 512 -26.15 -3.95 15.09
C ALA A 512 -27.07 -5.03 14.50
N PRO A 513 -27.24 -5.08 13.18
CA PRO A 513 -27.81 -6.26 12.56
C PRO A 513 -26.82 -7.43 12.68
N GLY A 514 -27.27 -8.59 13.17
CA GLY A 514 -26.44 -9.79 13.33
C GLY A 514 -25.93 -10.03 14.76
N GLU A 515 -25.09 -11.06 14.93
CA GLU A 515 -24.70 -11.52 16.28
C GLU A 515 -23.47 -10.76 16.82
N SER A 516 -23.63 -10.12 17.97
CA SER A 516 -22.54 -9.40 18.65
C SER A 516 -22.14 -10.02 19.98
N ARG A 517 -20.84 -10.28 20.18
CA ARG A 517 -20.39 -11.07 21.33
C ARG A 517 -19.24 -10.48 22.11
N LEU A 518 -19.39 -10.41 23.42
CA LEU A 518 -18.31 -10.29 24.38
C LEU A 518 -17.90 -11.68 24.88
N GLY A 519 -16.77 -12.20 24.40
CA GLY A 519 -16.33 -13.57 24.61
C GLY A 519 -16.00 -13.92 26.06
N THR A 520 -15.04 -13.22 26.67
CA THR A 520 -14.68 -13.36 28.09
C THR A 520 -14.29 -12.00 28.66
N ALA A 521 -14.93 -11.59 29.74
CA ALA A 521 -14.58 -10.37 30.47
C ALA A 521 -14.11 -10.68 31.89
N THR A 522 -12.96 -10.15 32.29
CA THR A 522 -12.42 -10.23 33.64
C THR A 522 -11.96 -8.85 34.09
N VAL A 523 -12.62 -8.29 35.10
CA VAL A 523 -12.29 -6.98 35.67
C VAL A 523 -12.08 -7.15 37.17
N ARG A 524 -10.94 -6.72 37.72
CA ARG A 524 -10.68 -6.86 39.17
C ARG A 524 -11.63 -6.00 40.00
N THR A 525 -11.85 -4.76 39.60
CA THR A 525 -12.73 -3.82 40.31
C THR A 525 -13.48 -2.95 39.32
N VAL A 526 -14.76 -2.69 39.57
CA VAL A 526 -15.57 -1.82 38.74
C VAL A 526 -15.81 -0.54 39.53
N GLY A 527 -15.32 0.57 38.99
CA GLY A 527 -15.46 1.92 39.50
C GLY A 527 -16.79 2.56 39.06
N ALA A 528 -16.97 3.83 39.43
CA ALA A 528 -18.17 4.57 39.06
C ALA A 528 -18.25 4.81 37.55
N ASN A 529 -19.47 4.86 37.01
CA ASN A 529 -19.75 5.22 35.61
C ASN A 529 -19.08 4.31 34.57
N ALA A 530 -18.78 3.06 34.92
CA ALA A 530 -18.38 2.05 33.95
C ALA A 530 -19.62 1.44 33.30
N LEU A 531 -19.64 1.40 31.97
CA LEU A 531 -20.75 0.89 31.17
C LEU A 531 -20.26 -0.25 30.28
N VAL A 532 -20.96 -1.38 30.31
CA VAL A 532 -20.72 -2.49 29.38
C VAL A 532 -22.02 -2.78 28.65
N LEU A 533 -22.02 -2.52 27.35
CA LEU A 533 -23.15 -2.71 26.43
C LEU A 533 -22.78 -3.81 25.45
N VAL A 534 -23.64 -4.80 25.35
CA VAL A 534 -23.50 -5.88 24.38
C VAL A 534 -24.88 -6.17 23.82
N ASP A 535 -24.94 -6.31 22.51
CA ASP A 535 -26.13 -6.68 21.76
C ASP A 535 -26.53 -8.15 22.07
N THR A 536 -25.90 -9.17 21.46
CA THR A 536 -26.35 -10.58 21.63
C THR A 536 -25.92 -11.26 22.95
N ALA A 537 -24.61 -11.46 23.16
CA ALA A 537 -24.14 -12.44 24.15
C ALA A 537 -22.87 -12.07 24.92
N VAL A 538 -22.84 -12.45 26.21
CA VAL A 538 -21.67 -12.33 27.09
C VAL A 538 -21.26 -13.69 27.63
N GLY A 539 -20.05 -14.15 27.29
CA GLY A 539 -19.46 -15.36 27.86
C GLY A 539 -18.84 -15.08 29.23
N PHE A 540 -19.45 -15.58 30.30
CA PHE A 540 -18.92 -15.43 31.66
C PHE A 540 -18.02 -16.60 32.05
N ALA A 541 -16.73 -16.35 32.27
CA ALA A 541 -15.79 -17.35 32.78
C ALA A 541 -15.37 -17.16 34.25
N SER A 542 -15.66 -16.02 34.91
CA SER A 542 -15.43 -15.91 36.36
C SER A 542 -16.23 -14.79 37.02
N ALA A 543 -16.85 -15.11 38.16
CA ALA A 543 -17.52 -14.20 39.07
C ALA A 543 -16.59 -13.06 39.54
N ASN A 544 -16.98 -11.80 39.27
CA ASN A 544 -16.71 -10.59 40.07
C ASN A 544 -17.27 -9.28 39.46
N LEU A 545 -18.18 -9.33 38.48
CA LEU A 545 -19.06 -8.17 38.20
C LEU A 545 -20.19 -8.16 39.25
N THR A 546 -19.86 -7.74 40.47
CA THR A 546 -20.84 -7.41 41.54
C THR A 546 -21.51 -6.05 41.23
N PRO A 547 -22.68 -5.68 41.81
CA PRO A 547 -23.82 -4.99 41.17
C PRO A 547 -23.63 -3.53 40.68
N ASN A 548 -22.41 -3.01 40.65
CA ASN A 548 -22.13 -1.63 40.23
C ASN A 548 -21.72 -1.51 38.75
N VAL A 549 -21.57 -2.61 38.02
CA VAL A 549 -21.57 -2.57 36.54
C VAL A 549 -23.02 -2.58 36.12
N VAL A 550 -23.45 -1.54 35.41
CA VAL A 550 -24.71 -1.64 34.68
C VAL A 550 -24.40 -2.38 33.39
N LEU A 551 -24.48 -3.71 33.45
CA LEU A 551 -24.44 -4.55 32.27
C LEU A 551 -25.84 -4.47 31.64
N PHE A 552 -25.92 -3.88 30.45
CA PHE A 552 -27.11 -3.95 29.63
C PHE A 552 -26.84 -4.92 28.48
N VAL A 553 -27.58 -6.03 28.49
CA VAL A 553 -27.84 -6.77 27.26
C VAL A 553 -29.08 -6.12 26.68
N ILE A 554 -28.91 -5.44 25.56
CA ILE A 554 -29.98 -4.66 24.91
C ILE A 554 -30.54 -5.55 23.82
N ASP A 555 -31.60 -6.27 24.19
CA ASP A 555 -32.41 -7.07 23.27
C ASP A 555 -33.62 -6.21 22.85
N THR A 556 -33.79 -6.04 21.54
CA THR A 556 -34.90 -5.27 20.97
C THR A 556 -36.23 -6.04 21.00
N GLY A 557 -36.17 -7.33 21.30
CA GLY A 557 -37.26 -8.26 21.42
C GLY A 557 -37.67 -8.80 20.06
N GLY A 558 -37.81 -10.12 19.97
CA GLY A 558 -38.37 -10.76 18.77
C GLY A 558 -39.88 -10.55 18.59
N PRO A 559 -40.41 -10.84 17.39
CA PRO A 559 -41.84 -10.87 17.12
C PRO A 559 -42.59 -11.79 18.10
N ALA A 560 -43.70 -11.29 18.66
CA ALA A 560 -44.52 -12.09 19.57
C ALA A 560 -45.16 -13.28 18.84
N LEU A 561 -45.12 -14.46 19.46
CA LEU A 561 -45.84 -15.65 18.98
C LEU A 561 -47.35 -15.38 18.85
N ASP A 562 -48.00 -16.04 17.90
CA ASP A 562 -49.46 -15.98 17.77
C ASP A 562 -50.12 -16.43 19.09
N PRO A 563 -51.05 -15.65 19.66
CA PRO A 563 -51.68 -15.96 20.93
C PRO A 563 -52.56 -17.23 20.90
N ASP A 564 -52.94 -17.73 19.72
CA ASP A 564 -53.68 -18.99 19.56
C ASP A 564 -52.76 -20.21 19.81
N PRO A 565 -52.98 -20.99 20.90
CA PRO A 565 -52.13 -22.14 21.21
C PRO A 565 -52.16 -23.25 20.17
N SER A 566 -53.18 -23.29 19.28
CA SER A 566 -53.28 -24.27 18.20
C SER A 566 -52.29 -24.02 17.05
N LYS A 567 -51.78 -22.79 16.96
CA LYS A 567 -50.76 -22.39 15.98
C LYS A 567 -49.34 -22.51 16.51
N GLN A 568 -49.18 -22.71 17.82
CA GLN A 568 -47.89 -22.81 18.48
C GLN A 568 -47.34 -24.25 18.47
N PHE A 569 -46.03 -24.38 18.33
CA PHE A 569 -45.33 -25.65 18.34
C PHE A 569 -43.95 -25.55 19.00
N ASP A 570 -43.40 -26.71 19.36
CA ASP A 570 -42.12 -26.86 20.04
C ASP A 570 -41.50 -28.23 19.67
N ARG A 571 -40.34 -28.56 20.22
CA ARG A 571 -39.65 -29.83 19.88
C ARG A 571 -40.43 -31.11 20.18
N THR A 572 -41.36 -31.04 21.13
CA THR A 572 -42.14 -32.21 21.56
C THR A 572 -43.47 -32.31 20.81
N ARG A 573 -43.90 -31.23 20.15
CA ARG A 573 -45.19 -31.12 19.49
C ARG A 573 -45.02 -30.46 18.11
N PRO A 574 -44.60 -31.21 17.07
CA PRO A 574 -44.55 -30.68 15.71
C PRO A 574 -45.95 -30.32 15.20
N LEU A 575 -46.05 -29.27 14.39
CA LEU A 575 -47.31 -28.80 13.83
C LEU A 575 -47.64 -29.55 12.54
N ARG A 576 -48.90 -29.96 12.40
CA ARG A 576 -49.45 -30.53 11.16
C ARG A 576 -50.55 -29.63 10.64
N VAL A 577 -50.37 -29.10 9.44
CA VAL A 577 -51.33 -28.19 8.81
C VAL A 577 -51.91 -28.88 7.58
N PRO A 578 -53.19 -29.28 7.59
CA PRO A 578 -53.86 -29.77 6.39
C PRO A 578 -54.14 -28.61 5.43
N ASP A 579 -53.99 -28.85 4.14
CA ASP A 579 -54.45 -27.92 3.09
C ASP A 579 -55.86 -28.28 2.58
N GLY A 580 -56.30 -27.58 1.54
CA GLY A 580 -57.66 -27.68 1.01
C GLY A 580 -57.94 -28.96 0.23
N ASP A 581 -56.92 -29.69 -0.24
CA ASP A 581 -57.05 -30.89 -1.06
C ASP A 581 -56.62 -32.19 -0.35
N GLY A 582 -56.18 -32.09 0.91
CA GLY A 582 -55.93 -33.21 1.82
C GLY A 582 -54.46 -33.60 1.92
N ASP A 583 -53.56 -32.85 1.28
CA ASP A 583 -52.14 -32.88 1.58
C ASP A 583 -51.90 -32.19 2.96
N THR A 584 -50.76 -32.49 3.58
CA THR A 584 -50.41 -31.91 4.90
C THR A 584 -49.02 -31.30 4.86
N LEU A 585 -48.81 -30.18 5.54
CA LEU A 585 -47.50 -29.69 5.93
C LEU A 585 -47.12 -30.25 7.30
N LEU A 586 -45.86 -30.65 7.45
CA LEU A 586 -45.23 -31.00 8.71
C LEU A 586 -44.16 -29.96 9.03
N ILE A 587 -44.38 -29.19 10.10
CA ILE A 587 -43.44 -28.19 10.60
C ILE A 587 -42.86 -28.71 11.91
N SER A 588 -41.54 -28.87 11.96
CA SER A 588 -40.82 -29.40 13.12
C SER A 588 -39.75 -28.42 13.57
N LEU A 589 -39.68 -28.21 14.89
CA LEU A 589 -38.62 -27.43 15.54
C LEU A 589 -37.71 -28.38 16.33
N GLY A 590 -36.42 -28.35 16.06
CA GLY A 590 -35.39 -28.94 16.90
C GLY A 590 -34.81 -27.89 17.85
N GLY A 591 -34.39 -28.30 19.04
CA GLY A 591 -33.86 -27.40 20.08
C GLY A 591 -34.89 -27.06 21.17
N PRO A 592 -34.52 -26.29 22.20
CA PRO A 592 -35.39 -26.00 23.35
C PRO A 592 -36.39 -24.85 23.14
N GLY A 593 -36.53 -24.32 21.91
CA GLY A 593 -37.39 -23.17 21.58
C GLY A 593 -38.87 -23.45 21.29
N ARG A 594 -39.58 -22.37 20.97
CA ARG A 594 -40.98 -22.34 20.58
C ARG A 594 -41.16 -21.53 19.29
N ALA A 595 -42.23 -21.81 18.59
CA ALA A 595 -42.57 -21.12 17.35
C ALA A 595 -44.09 -21.11 17.17
N SER A 596 -44.58 -20.28 16.24
CA SER A 596 -45.98 -20.26 15.82
C SER A 596 -46.10 -20.13 14.32
N PHE A 597 -47.15 -20.69 13.73
CA PHE A 597 -47.40 -20.61 12.30
C PHE A 597 -48.86 -20.28 11.99
N ASP A 598 -49.08 -19.26 11.17
CA ASP A 598 -50.39 -18.85 10.69
C ASP A 598 -50.60 -19.24 9.23
N ALA A 599 -51.39 -20.30 9.00
CA ALA A 599 -51.62 -20.86 7.65
C ALA A 599 -52.34 -19.90 6.68
N ILE A 600 -53.05 -18.88 7.19
CA ILE A 600 -53.75 -17.90 6.36
C ILE A 600 -52.76 -16.95 5.71
N THR A 601 -51.89 -16.34 6.54
CA THR A 601 -50.88 -15.36 6.09
C THR A 601 -49.58 -16.01 5.60
N GLY A 602 -49.34 -17.28 5.94
CA GLY A 602 -48.09 -17.98 5.68
C GLY A 602 -46.96 -17.60 6.63
N GLN A 603 -47.23 -16.80 7.68
CA GLN A 603 -46.20 -16.33 8.60
C GLN A 603 -45.79 -17.41 9.60
N LEU A 604 -44.48 -17.70 9.65
CA LEU A 604 -43.85 -18.54 10.67
C LEU A 604 -42.99 -17.66 11.56
N ILE A 605 -43.33 -17.60 12.85
CA ILE A 605 -42.63 -16.81 13.86
C ILE A 605 -41.81 -17.73 14.75
N LEU A 606 -40.53 -17.41 14.93
CA LEU A 606 -39.65 -18.00 15.92
C LEU A 606 -39.60 -17.08 17.15
N GLU A 607 -39.67 -17.68 18.35
CA GLU A 607 -39.50 -16.94 19.61
C GLU A 607 -38.00 -16.94 19.98
N ASP A 608 -37.49 -15.77 20.42
CA ASP A 608 -36.11 -15.57 20.88
C ASP A 608 -35.66 -16.72 21.80
N THR A 609 -34.61 -17.41 21.36
CA THR A 609 -34.02 -18.54 22.06
C THR A 609 -32.54 -18.34 22.35
N ARG A 610 -32.20 -17.19 22.95
CA ARG A 610 -30.85 -16.85 23.45
C ARG A 610 -30.02 -18.06 23.86
N ASN A 611 -28.80 -18.15 23.31
CA ASN A 611 -27.82 -19.20 23.58
C ASN A 611 -28.23 -20.63 23.20
N THR A 612 -29.25 -20.82 22.37
CA THR A 612 -29.62 -22.16 21.89
C THR A 612 -29.84 -22.15 20.39
N THR A 613 -29.24 -23.12 19.72
CA THR A 613 -29.37 -23.22 18.27
C THR A 613 -30.58 -24.07 17.92
N LEU A 614 -31.55 -23.50 17.20
CA LEU A 614 -32.74 -24.22 16.76
C LEU A 614 -32.51 -24.94 15.41
N SER A 615 -33.44 -25.82 15.03
CA SER A 615 -33.46 -26.42 13.70
C SER A 615 -34.88 -26.45 13.18
N LEU A 616 -35.20 -25.60 12.22
CA LEU A 616 -36.52 -25.55 11.60
C LEU A 616 -36.53 -26.43 10.34
N THR A 617 -37.49 -27.33 10.27
CA THR A 617 -37.71 -28.19 9.11
C THR A 617 -39.19 -28.17 8.72
N VAL A 618 -39.44 -27.76 7.48
CA VAL A 618 -40.77 -27.72 6.86
C VAL A 618 -40.79 -28.72 5.72
N LEU A 619 -41.60 -29.76 5.87
CA LEU A 619 -41.73 -30.83 4.90
C LEU A 619 -43.17 -30.95 4.46
N ARG A 620 -43.37 -31.50 3.28
CA ARG A 620 -44.65 -32.10 2.97
C ARG A 620 -44.83 -33.37 3.81
N GLY A 621 -46.00 -33.49 4.42
CA GLY A 621 -46.52 -34.68 5.06
C GLY A 621 -47.13 -35.68 4.07
N ALA A 622 -47.88 -36.65 4.61
CA ALA A 622 -48.57 -37.66 3.82
C ALA A 622 -49.81 -37.06 3.17
N GLY A 623 -49.98 -37.28 1.87
CA GLY A 623 -51.06 -36.71 1.09
C GLY A 623 -51.42 -37.59 -0.11
N THR A 624 -52.70 -37.65 -0.44
CA THR A 624 -53.28 -38.39 -1.56
C THR A 624 -53.68 -37.47 -2.72
N GLY A 625 -53.33 -36.18 -2.66
CA GLY A 625 -53.67 -35.16 -3.64
C GLY A 625 -53.00 -35.40 -5.01
N PRO A 626 -53.66 -35.04 -6.13
CA PRO A 626 -53.21 -35.37 -7.48
C PRO A 626 -52.00 -34.55 -7.97
N ASN A 627 -51.67 -33.44 -7.31
CA ASN A 627 -50.76 -32.41 -7.85
C ASN A 627 -49.35 -32.50 -7.29
N GLY A 628 -49.17 -33.21 -6.17
CA GLY A 628 -47.88 -33.40 -5.54
C GLY A 628 -47.15 -32.09 -5.24
N ARG A 629 -47.84 -31.06 -4.71
CA ARG A 629 -47.33 -29.76 -4.23
C ARG A 629 -48.22 -29.24 -3.09
N TYR A 630 -47.65 -28.56 -2.09
CA TYR A 630 -48.47 -27.78 -1.16
C TYR A 630 -49.05 -26.59 -1.91
N ASP A 631 -50.38 -26.47 -1.91
CA ASP A 631 -51.14 -25.46 -2.66
C ASP A 631 -51.65 -24.29 -1.81
N GLY A 632 -51.39 -24.30 -0.50
CA GLY A 632 -51.71 -23.22 0.41
C GLY A 632 -50.79 -21.99 0.29
N THR A 633 -50.99 -21.03 1.20
CA THR A 633 -50.24 -19.76 1.20
C THR A 633 -48.72 -20.00 1.35
N PRO A 634 -47.87 -19.37 0.50
CA PRO A 634 -46.42 -19.46 0.62
C PRO A 634 -45.92 -19.11 2.03
N ILE A 635 -44.90 -19.82 2.49
CA ILE A 635 -44.38 -19.68 3.86
C ILE A 635 -43.29 -18.62 3.88
N TRP A 636 -43.32 -17.73 4.85
CA TRP A 636 -42.21 -16.82 5.15
C TRP A 636 -41.85 -16.89 6.63
N VAL A 637 -40.57 -16.74 6.94
CA VAL A 637 -40.03 -16.89 8.29
C VAL A 637 -39.66 -15.53 8.85
N HIS A 638 -40.01 -15.30 10.11
CA HIS A 638 -39.68 -14.12 10.88
C HIS A 638 -39.16 -14.53 12.25
N GLY A 639 -38.04 -13.96 12.69
CA GLY A 639 -37.43 -14.17 14.00
C GLY A 639 -36.89 -12.86 14.56
N GLY A 640 -36.51 -12.87 15.84
CA GLY A 640 -35.89 -11.73 16.52
C GLY A 640 -34.40 -11.57 16.21
N ASP A 641 -33.79 -10.59 16.90
CA ASP A 641 -32.37 -10.20 16.76
C ASP A 641 -31.41 -11.39 16.89
N ASP A 642 -31.67 -12.32 17.81
CA ASP A 642 -30.70 -13.38 18.13
C ASP A 642 -31.12 -14.82 17.77
N ASP A 643 -32.09 -15.00 16.86
CA ASP A 643 -32.63 -16.32 16.50
C ASP A 643 -31.70 -17.14 15.57
N SER A 644 -30.63 -17.65 16.17
CA SER A 644 -29.61 -18.45 15.51
C SER A 644 -30.13 -19.87 15.16
N LEU A 645 -30.10 -20.24 13.88
CA LEU A 645 -30.59 -21.52 13.36
C LEU A 645 -29.44 -22.42 12.90
N ALA A 646 -29.36 -23.65 13.39
CA ALA A 646 -28.42 -24.65 12.86
C ALA A 646 -28.86 -25.10 11.46
N LEU A 647 -30.17 -25.13 11.26
CA LEU A 647 -30.82 -25.58 10.04
C LEU A 647 -32.14 -24.81 9.83
N LEU A 648 -32.32 -24.32 8.60
CA LEU A 648 -33.56 -23.82 8.05
C LEU A 648 -33.82 -24.56 6.73
N SER A 649 -34.76 -25.50 6.72
CA SER A 649 -34.95 -26.43 5.61
C SER A 649 -36.40 -26.50 5.12
N PHE A 650 -36.58 -26.27 3.82
CA PHE A 650 -37.86 -26.40 3.11
C PHE A 650 -37.78 -27.54 2.09
N GLY A 651 -38.63 -28.55 2.28
CA GLY A 651 -38.70 -29.73 1.43
C GLY A 651 -39.23 -29.45 0.02
N GLN A 652 -39.13 -30.45 -0.86
CA GLN A 652 -39.60 -30.34 -2.24
C GLN A 652 -41.11 -30.04 -2.30
N GLY A 653 -41.49 -29.05 -3.12
CA GLY A 653 -42.88 -28.66 -3.32
C GLY A 653 -43.48 -27.86 -2.16
N VAL A 654 -42.65 -27.26 -1.30
CA VAL A 654 -43.02 -26.24 -0.32
C VAL A 654 -42.52 -24.89 -0.83
N PRO A 655 -43.40 -23.95 -1.24
CA PRO A 655 -43.00 -22.64 -1.73
C PRO A 655 -42.61 -21.69 -0.59
N LEU A 656 -41.40 -21.14 -0.66
CA LEU A 656 -40.88 -20.12 0.26
C LEU A 656 -41.10 -18.71 -0.34
N GLY A 657 -41.76 -17.83 0.41
CA GLY A 657 -42.06 -16.45 0.02
C GLY A 657 -43.31 -15.87 0.71
N LYS A 658 -43.68 -14.65 0.33
CA LYS A 658 -44.86 -13.93 0.87
C LYS A 658 -45.91 -13.72 -0.23
N THR A 659 -47.19 -13.68 0.12
CA THR A 659 -48.27 -13.54 -0.89
C THR A 659 -48.25 -12.21 -1.66
N VAL A 660 -47.70 -11.15 -1.06
CA VAL A 660 -47.55 -9.83 -1.67
C VAL A 660 -46.08 -9.60 -2.01
N ALA A 661 -45.79 -9.23 -3.27
CA ALA A 661 -44.46 -8.86 -3.74
C ALA A 661 -44.34 -7.33 -3.88
N PRO A 662 -43.16 -6.72 -3.62
CA PRO A 662 -41.94 -7.33 -3.05
C PRO A 662 -42.09 -7.61 -1.53
N GLY A 663 -41.31 -8.54 -0.99
CA GLY A 663 -41.34 -8.85 0.44
C GLY A 663 -40.36 -9.94 0.87
N TYR A 664 -40.13 -10.04 2.19
CA TYR A 664 -39.25 -11.04 2.79
C TYR A 664 -39.80 -12.47 2.64
N ALA A 665 -38.91 -13.38 2.26
CA ALA A 665 -39.08 -14.82 2.38
C ALA A 665 -38.55 -15.33 3.73
N VAL A 666 -37.45 -14.75 4.18
CA VAL A 666 -36.84 -14.99 5.49
C VAL A 666 -36.37 -13.64 6.00
N ASP A 667 -36.66 -13.37 7.26
CA ASP A 667 -36.27 -12.18 8.00
C ASP A 667 -35.81 -12.62 9.38
N LEU A 668 -34.51 -12.88 9.49
CA LEU A 668 -33.82 -13.32 10.69
C LEU A 668 -32.62 -12.41 10.89
N ASP A 669 -32.36 -11.99 12.12
CA ASP A 669 -31.11 -11.32 12.45
C ASP A 669 -30.03 -12.31 12.89
N GLY A 670 -30.38 -13.42 13.54
CA GLY A 670 -29.42 -14.45 13.93
C GLY A 670 -28.77 -15.22 12.76
N ALA A 671 -27.66 -15.91 13.05
CA ALA A 671 -26.93 -16.69 12.03
C ALA A 671 -27.67 -17.97 11.59
N VAL A 672 -27.49 -18.38 10.33
CA VAL A 672 -28.05 -19.63 9.78
C VAL A 672 -26.94 -20.61 9.38
N GLY A 673 -26.81 -21.72 10.10
CA GLY A 673 -25.85 -22.78 9.84
C GLY A 673 -26.06 -23.50 8.51
N THR A 674 -27.31 -23.80 8.14
CA THR A 674 -27.66 -24.38 6.83
C THR A 674 -29.03 -23.89 6.40
N PHE A 675 -29.11 -23.17 5.30
CA PHE A 675 -30.33 -22.86 4.60
C PHE A 675 -30.50 -23.81 3.41
N SER A 676 -31.67 -24.42 3.26
CA SER A 676 -31.98 -25.24 2.08
C SER A 676 -33.43 -25.09 1.62
N ALA A 677 -33.60 -24.89 0.32
CA ALA A 677 -34.92 -24.78 -0.30
C ALA A 677 -34.90 -25.29 -1.74
N TYR A 678 -36.02 -25.86 -2.19
CA TYR A 678 -36.21 -26.30 -3.57
C TYR A 678 -37.01 -25.30 -4.42
N GLN A 679 -37.82 -24.47 -3.78
CA GLN A 679 -38.73 -23.53 -4.43
C GLN A 679 -38.72 -22.20 -3.65
N ILE A 680 -38.14 -21.18 -4.26
CA ILE A 680 -38.15 -19.80 -3.78
C ILE A 680 -38.96 -19.01 -4.81
N GLN A 681 -39.90 -18.20 -4.33
CA GLN A 681 -40.66 -17.33 -5.23
C GLN A 681 -39.77 -16.19 -5.77
N ASN A 682 -40.10 -15.70 -6.97
CA ASN A 682 -39.44 -14.53 -7.55
C ASN A 682 -39.70 -13.27 -6.71
N ASN A 683 -38.83 -12.26 -6.82
CA ASN A 683 -38.96 -10.98 -6.13
C ASN A 683 -39.03 -11.13 -4.60
N ARG A 684 -38.06 -11.84 -4.02
CA ARG A 684 -37.97 -12.13 -2.59
C ARG A 684 -36.62 -11.74 -2.02
N THR A 685 -36.65 -11.26 -0.79
CA THR A 685 -35.46 -11.01 0.02
C THR A 685 -35.33 -12.08 1.09
N LEU A 686 -34.12 -12.59 1.27
CA LEU A 686 -33.76 -13.58 2.27
C LEU A 686 -32.70 -12.94 3.17
N SER A 687 -33.14 -12.42 4.31
CA SER A 687 -32.28 -11.77 5.30
C SER A 687 -31.95 -12.75 6.43
N ALA A 688 -30.66 -12.94 6.67
CA ALA A 688 -30.10 -13.66 7.80
C ALA A 688 -28.86 -12.88 8.28
N SER A 689 -29.08 -11.80 9.03
CA SER A 689 -28.08 -10.76 9.27
C SER A 689 -26.78 -11.31 9.87
N GLY A 690 -26.85 -12.27 10.79
CA GLY A 690 -25.70 -12.90 11.46
C GLY A 690 -24.88 -13.85 10.57
N GLY A 691 -25.23 -13.99 9.29
CA GLY A 691 -24.49 -14.78 8.32
C GLY A 691 -25.11 -16.14 8.00
N ILE A 692 -24.66 -16.73 6.90
CA ILE A 692 -25.12 -18.04 6.43
C ILE A 692 -23.92 -18.94 6.15
N ARG A 693 -23.74 -20.01 6.92
CA ARG A 693 -22.63 -20.94 6.67
C ARG A 693 -22.84 -21.74 5.38
N LEU A 694 -24.05 -22.21 5.10
CA LEU A 694 -24.38 -22.88 3.84
C LEU A 694 -25.76 -22.43 3.35
N PHE A 695 -25.79 -21.64 2.27
CA PHE A 695 -26.99 -21.39 1.48
C PHE A 695 -27.04 -22.41 0.34
N ASN A 696 -28.12 -23.18 0.25
CA ASN A 696 -28.26 -24.25 -0.73
C ASN A 696 -29.63 -24.22 -1.42
N TYR A 697 -29.71 -23.56 -2.56
CA TYR A 697 -30.86 -23.63 -3.44
C TYR A 697 -30.76 -24.86 -4.35
N LEU A 698 -31.63 -25.83 -4.09
CA LEU A 698 -31.65 -27.15 -4.74
C LEU A 698 -32.57 -27.20 -5.97
N GLY A 699 -33.32 -26.13 -6.24
CA GLY A 699 -34.18 -26.03 -7.42
C GLY A 699 -33.38 -25.82 -8.70
N THR A 700 -33.87 -26.38 -9.81
CA THR A 700 -33.27 -26.19 -11.14
C THR A 700 -33.99 -25.13 -11.98
N THR A 701 -35.10 -24.60 -11.47
CA THR A 701 -35.84 -23.51 -12.12
C THR A 701 -35.13 -22.19 -11.83
N PRO A 702 -35.03 -21.27 -12.81
CA PRO A 702 -34.53 -19.93 -12.54
C PRO A 702 -35.34 -19.22 -11.45
N VAL A 703 -34.68 -18.43 -10.62
CA VAL A 703 -35.32 -17.53 -9.66
C VAL A 703 -35.01 -16.09 -10.08
N GLU A 704 -36.06 -15.31 -10.28
CA GLU A 704 -35.94 -13.91 -10.72
C GLU A 704 -35.91 -12.97 -9.52
N ASP A 705 -35.02 -11.97 -9.55
CA ASP A 705 -34.92 -10.88 -8.57
C ASP A 705 -34.78 -11.39 -7.12
N LEU A 706 -33.95 -12.41 -6.90
CA LEU A 706 -33.63 -12.93 -5.57
C LEU A 706 -32.56 -12.07 -4.90
N GLN A 707 -32.85 -11.59 -3.69
CA GLN A 707 -31.85 -10.94 -2.84
C GLN A 707 -31.53 -11.83 -1.64
N VAL A 708 -30.24 -11.97 -1.32
CA VAL A 708 -29.78 -12.69 -0.13
C VAL A 708 -28.83 -11.79 0.64
N GLN A 709 -29.17 -11.49 1.89
CA GLN A 709 -28.53 -10.45 2.67
C GLN A 709 -28.10 -10.99 4.04
N ALA A 710 -26.85 -10.74 4.39
CA ALA A 710 -26.25 -11.04 5.69
C ALA A 710 -25.46 -9.81 6.16
N TYR A 711 -26.14 -8.84 6.75
CA TYR A 711 -25.61 -7.51 7.09
C TYR A 711 -24.52 -7.48 8.17
N GLY A 712 -24.41 -8.52 8.98
CA GLY A 712 -23.51 -8.62 10.14
C GLY A 712 -22.75 -9.94 10.19
N GLY A 713 -22.60 -10.62 9.06
CA GLY A 713 -21.94 -11.91 9.03
C GLY A 713 -21.61 -12.45 7.64
N PRO A 714 -20.74 -13.47 7.57
CA PRO A 714 -20.28 -14.02 6.30
C PRO A 714 -21.30 -14.99 5.68
N ILE A 715 -21.29 -15.09 4.36
CA ILE A 715 -21.86 -16.23 3.64
C ILE A 715 -20.72 -17.18 3.24
N THR A 716 -20.53 -18.24 4.01
CA THR A 716 -19.36 -19.13 3.81
C THR A 716 -19.49 -19.96 2.53
N THR A 717 -20.69 -20.43 2.20
CA THR A 717 -20.94 -21.20 0.98
C THR A 717 -22.33 -20.91 0.46
N PHE A 718 -22.41 -20.47 -0.79
CA PHE A 718 -23.63 -20.20 -1.52
C PHE A 718 -23.68 -21.10 -2.74
N LEU A 719 -24.66 -21.99 -2.80
CA LEU A 719 -24.89 -22.93 -3.90
C LEU A 719 -26.27 -22.70 -4.49
N ALA A 720 -26.34 -22.51 -5.81
CA ALA A 720 -27.58 -22.48 -6.56
C ALA A 720 -27.52 -23.50 -7.72
N ALA A 721 -28.46 -24.46 -7.71
CA ALA A 721 -28.57 -25.49 -8.74
C ALA A 721 -29.25 -25.01 -10.03
N GLY A 722 -29.85 -23.81 -10.02
CA GLY A 722 -30.44 -23.12 -11.17
C GLY A 722 -29.98 -21.67 -11.25
N ALA A 723 -30.31 -21.01 -12.37
CA ALA A 723 -29.93 -19.63 -12.64
C ALA A 723 -30.58 -18.63 -11.67
N LEU A 724 -29.87 -17.54 -11.37
CA LEU A 724 -30.37 -16.38 -10.65
C LEU A 724 -30.42 -15.21 -11.63
N THR A 725 -31.61 -14.80 -12.03
CA THR A 725 -31.82 -13.86 -13.13
C THR A 725 -32.39 -12.53 -12.63
N ALA A 726 -32.17 -11.45 -13.36
CA ALA A 726 -32.71 -10.13 -13.07
C ALA A 726 -33.81 -9.75 -14.07
N ASN A 727 -34.97 -9.33 -13.58
CA ASN A 727 -36.06 -8.75 -14.37
C ASN A 727 -36.26 -7.26 -14.07
N VAL A 728 -35.97 -6.80 -12.84
CA VAL A 728 -36.10 -5.39 -12.43
C VAL A 728 -34.96 -4.99 -11.47
N GLY A 729 -34.11 -4.05 -11.89
CA GLY A 729 -32.96 -3.58 -11.09
C GLY A 729 -31.84 -4.61 -10.97
N ASP A 730 -30.88 -4.35 -10.09
CA ASP A 730 -29.71 -5.20 -9.84
C ASP A 730 -29.95 -6.02 -8.55
N PRO A 731 -30.41 -7.29 -8.63
CA PRO A 731 -30.58 -8.13 -7.45
C PRO A 731 -29.24 -8.31 -6.72
N LEU A 732 -29.29 -8.42 -5.40
CA LEU A 732 -28.10 -8.27 -4.55
C LEU A 732 -27.84 -9.51 -3.68
N LEU A 733 -26.63 -10.02 -3.75
CA LEU A 733 -26.01 -10.92 -2.78
C LEU A 733 -25.08 -10.10 -1.89
N LEU A 734 -25.47 -9.88 -0.64
CA LEU A 734 -24.76 -9.04 0.32
C LEU A 734 -24.34 -9.84 1.55
N ALA A 735 -23.08 -9.72 1.93
CA ALA A 735 -22.52 -10.28 3.16
C ALA A 735 -21.26 -9.54 3.58
N ASP A 736 -20.79 -9.75 4.82
CA ASP A 736 -19.44 -9.30 5.22
C ASP A 736 -18.38 -9.85 4.28
N SER A 737 -18.48 -11.14 3.96
CA SER A 737 -17.55 -11.84 3.08
C SER A 737 -18.20 -13.09 2.50
N PHE A 738 -17.63 -13.57 1.39
CA PHE A 738 -18.06 -14.82 0.76
C PHE A 738 -16.92 -15.84 0.71
N GLY A 739 -17.19 -17.08 1.13
CA GLY A 739 -16.25 -18.18 0.93
C GLY A 739 -16.33 -18.73 -0.49
N LEU A 740 -17.48 -19.31 -0.85
CA LEU A 740 -17.76 -19.81 -2.20
C LEU A 740 -19.13 -19.33 -2.65
N VAL A 741 -19.21 -18.70 -3.82
CA VAL A 741 -20.45 -18.48 -4.57
C VAL A 741 -20.41 -19.39 -5.79
N SER A 742 -21.29 -20.37 -5.87
CA SER A 742 -21.39 -21.29 -7.00
C SER A 742 -22.81 -21.35 -7.55
N VAL A 743 -22.93 -20.98 -8.83
CA VAL A 743 -24.21 -20.96 -9.55
C VAL A 743 -24.11 -21.83 -10.79
N ARG A 744 -25.11 -22.70 -10.99
CA ARG A 744 -25.32 -23.44 -12.23
C ARG A 744 -26.38 -22.73 -13.07
N GLY A 745 -25.98 -22.20 -14.22
CA GLY A 745 -26.76 -21.25 -15.02
C GLY A 745 -26.17 -19.85 -14.94
N GLY A 746 -26.94 -18.84 -15.35
CA GLY A 746 -26.55 -17.43 -15.26
C GLY A 746 -26.65 -16.87 -13.84
N LEU A 747 -25.82 -15.87 -13.55
CA LEU A 747 -25.86 -15.07 -12.33
C LEU A 747 -25.89 -13.59 -12.71
N ASP A 748 -27.09 -13.01 -12.62
CA ASP A 748 -27.37 -11.59 -12.93
C ASP A 748 -27.48 -10.75 -11.65
N ALA A 749 -26.91 -11.21 -10.54
CA ALA A 749 -26.97 -10.53 -9.25
C ALA A 749 -25.60 -10.00 -8.84
N ASP A 750 -25.60 -8.81 -8.27
CA ASP A 750 -24.42 -8.17 -7.70
C ASP A 750 -23.94 -8.96 -6.48
N VAL A 751 -22.63 -9.13 -6.37
CA VAL A 751 -21.96 -9.75 -5.23
C VAL A 751 -21.21 -8.69 -4.47
N TRP A 752 -21.77 -8.26 -3.33
CA TRP A 752 -21.19 -7.24 -2.48
C TRP A 752 -20.66 -7.85 -1.18
N ALA A 753 -19.33 -7.95 -1.09
CA ALA A 753 -18.65 -8.27 0.17
C ALA A 753 -18.29 -6.96 0.88
N GLN A 754 -19.06 -6.61 1.91
CA GLN A 754 -19.00 -5.29 2.54
C GLN A 754 -17.70 -5.03 3.31
N LEU A 755 -17.07 -6.08 3.85
CA LEU A 755 -16.00 -5.95 4.85
C LEU A 755 -14.76 -6.76 4.49
N GLY A 756 -14.97 -8.00 4.09
CA GLY A 756 -13.96 -8.94 3.67
C GLY A 756 -13.88 -9.07 2.16
N GLY A 757 -13.27 -10.18 1.76
CA GLY A 757 -13.12 -10.54 0.37
C GLY A 757 -14.11 -11.62 -0.07
N VAL A 758 -13.92 -12.06 -1.31
CA VAL A 758 -14.59 -13.25 -1.84
C VAL A 758 -13.55 -14.30 -2.17
N SER A 759 -13.57 -15.46 -1.51
CA SER A 759 -12.59 -16.48 -1.86
C SER A 759 -12.85 -17.02 -3.27
N THR A 760 -14.08 -17.42 -3.61
CA THR A 760 -14.35 -17.89 -4.98
C THR A 760 -15.75 -17.54 -5.45
N ILE A 761 -15.85 -17.04 -6.69
CA ILE A 761 -17.09 -16.98 -7.46
C ILE A 761 -16.93 -17.92 -8.65
N ALA A 762 -17.87 -18.85 -8.82
CA ALA A 762 -17.87 -19.86 -9.87
C ALA A 762 -19.26 -19.93 -10.54
N VAL A 763 -19.34 -19.43 -11.77
CA VAL A 763 -20.54 -19.49 -12.61
C VAL A 763 -20.31 -20.50 -13.72
N SER A 764 -21.24 -21.45 -13.87
CA SER A 764 -21.10 -22.56 -14.81
C SER A 764 -22.35 -22.76 -15.66
N GLY A 765 -22.20 -22.81 -16.98
CA GLY A 765 -23.31 -23.04 -17.92
C GLY A 765 -24.20 -21.81 -18.15
N GLY A 766 -23.70 -20.60 -17.88
CA GLY A 766 -24.37 -19.33 -18.15
C GLY A 766 -23.43 -18.13 -17.96
N ASP A 767 -23.96 -16.93 -18.19
CA ASP A 767 -23.23 -15.67 -18.10
C ASP A 767 -23.18 -15.13 -16.66
N PHE A 768 -22.17 -14.31 -16.35
CA PHE A 768 -22.12 -13.49 -15.14
C PHE A 768 -22.25 -12.02 -15.53
N ASN A 769 -23.40 -11.44 -15.21
CA ASN A 769 -23.77 -10.09 -15.60
C ASN A 769 -23.81 -9.10 -14.42
N GLY A 770 -23.86 -9.60 -13.18
CA GLY A 770 -23.85 -8.76 -11.97
C GLY A 770 -22.47 -8.19 -11.66
N ASP A 771 -22.45 -7.15 -10.84
CA ASP A 771 -21.22 -6.50 -10.40
C ASP A 771 -20.58 -7.24 -9.21
N VAL A 772 -19.28 -7.08 -9.01
CA VAL A 772 -18.55 -7.56 -7.83
C VAL A 772 -17.93 -6.37 -7.14
N CYS A 773 -18.37 -6.08 -5.92
CA CYS A 773 -17.83 -4.99 -5.11
C CYS A 773 -17.28 -5.53 -3.79
N THR A 774 -15.98 -5.39 -3.55
CA THR A 774 -15.34 -5.92 -2.33
C THR A 774 -14.22 -5.04 -1.82
N TRP A 775 -14.16 -4.85 -0.50
CA TRP A 775 -13.03 -4.19 0.17
C TRP A 775 -11.82 -5.13 0.32
N GLY A 776 -12.07 -6.44 0.54
CA GLY A 776 -11.03 -7.46 0.65
C GLY A 776 -10.55 -8.03 -0.68
N PRO A 777 -9.70 -9.08 -0.65
CA PRO A 777 -9.23 -9.73 -1.87
C PRO A 777 -10.29 -10.66 -2.47
N VAL A 778 -10.24 -10.84 -3.79
CA VAL A 778 -10.98 -11.91 -4.47
C VAL A 778 -9.98 -12.99 -4.90
N ASN A 779 -10.01 -14.21 -4.34
CA ASN A 779 -8.97 -15.20 -4.69
C ASN A 779 -9.18 -15.74 -6.11
N ALA A 780 -10.42 -16.04 -6.48
CA ALA A 780 -10.75 -16.54 -7.82
C ALA A 780 -12.15 -16.09 -8.27
N LEU A 781 -12.26 -15.57 -9.49
CA LEU A 781 -13.52 -15.42 -10.22
C LEU A 781 -13.44 -16.26 -11.50
N THR A 782 -14.36 -17.21 -11.65
CA THR A 782 -14.36 -18.19 -12.74
C THR A 782 -15.72 -18.25 -13.41
N VAL A 783 -15.76 -17.98 -14.72
CA VAL A 783 -16.94 -18.12 -15.56
C VAL A 783 -16.66 -19.14 -16.67
N ILE A 784 -17.42 -20.24 -16.67
CA ILE A 784 -17.27 -21.35 -17.61
C ILE A 784 -18.58 -21.56 -18.36
N GLY A 785 -18.53 -21.49 -19.69
CA GLY A 785 -19.70 -21.71 -20.55
C GLY A 785 -20.49 -20.44 -20.88
N GLY A 786 -20.06 -19.25 -20.42
CA GLY A 786 -20.70 -17.96 -20.69
C GLY A 786 -19.72 -16.78 -20.68
N ASN A 787 -20.27 -15.57 -20.81
CA ASN A 787 -19.59 -14.27 -20.80
C ASN A 787 -19.47 -13.70 -19.39
N LEU A 788 -18.51 -12.79 -19.23
CA LEU A 788 -18.36 -11.92 -18.06
C LEU A 788 -18.51 -10.47 -18.53
N THR A 789 -19.61 -9.82 -18.15
CA THR A 789 -19.92 -8.44 -18.55
C THR A 789 -20.09 -7.47 -17.39
N GLY A 790 -20.27 -7.97 -16.16
CA GLY A 790 -20.38 -7.13 -14.97
C GLY A 790 -19.09 -6.39 -14.62
N THR A 791 -19.23 -5.32 -13.84
CA THR A 791 -18.13 -4.52 -13.29
C THR A 791 -17.51 -5.23 -12.09
N ILE A 792 -16.18 -5.21 -11.99
CA ILE A 792 -15.45 -5.78 -10.86
C ILE A 792 -14.65 -4.66 -10.21
N ASP A 793 -15.02 -4.28 -8.99
CA ASP A 793 -14.30 -3.29 -8.17
C ASP A 793 -13.78 -3.95 -6.87
N VAL A 794 -12.47 -4.18 -6.84
CA VAL A 794 -11.78 -4.91 -5.78
C VAL A 794 -10.65 -4.05 -5.23
N LEU A 795 -10.89 -3.38 -4.11
CA LEU A 795 -9.83 -2.58 -3.46
C LEU A 795 -8.60 -3.44 -3.08
N GLY A 796 -8.83 -4.70 -2.75
CA GLY A 796 -7.79 -5.69 -2.47
C GLY A 796 -7.14 -6.30 -3.72
N ARG A 797 -6.54 -7.48 -3.55
CA ARG A 797 -5.97 -8.26 -4.66
C ARG A 797 -7.03 -9.14 -5.32
N LEU A 798 -7.12 -9.12 -6.65
CA LEU A 798 -7.77 -10.16 -7.44
C LEU A 798 -6.73 -11.24 -7.79
N GLY A 799 -6.81 -12.40 -7.16
CA GLY A 799 -5.83 -13.47 -7.29
C GLY A 799 -5.83 -14.11 -8.68
N PHE A 800 -7.01 -14.51 -9.16
CA PHE A 800 -7.18 -15.25 -10.40
C PHE A 800 -8.52 -14.89 -11.05
N LEU A 801 -8.49 -14.53 -12.33
CA LEU A 801 -9.68 -14.26 -13.13
C LEU A 801 -9.67 -15.17 -14.36
N GLN A 802 -10.71 -15.97 -14.53
CA GLN A 802 -10.84 -16.92 -15.62
C GLN A 802 -12.19 -16.81 -16.35
N CYS A 803 -12.14 -16.58 -17.65
CA CYS A 803 -13.28 -16.64 -18.57
C CYS A 803 -12.91 -17.49 -19.79
N THR A 804 -13.52 -18.69 -19.93
CA THR A 804 -13.00 -19.73 -20.87
C THR A 804 -13.87 -20.08 -22.07
N ALA A 805 -15.13 -19.69 -22.10
CA ALA A 805 -16.04 -20.17 -23.15
C ALA A 805 -16.31 -19.17 -24.28
N THR A 806 -16.31 -17.87 -23.99
CA THR A 806 -16.83 -16.89 -24.94
C THR A 806 -15.97 -15.63 -24.95
N ALA A 807 -16.18 -14.64 -24.06
CA ALA A 807 -15.38 -13.42 -24.00
C ALA A 807 -15.42 -12.73 -22.62
N LEU A 808 -14.38 -11.94 -22.30
CA LEU A 808 -14.41 -10.89 -21.27
C LEU A 808 -14.77 -9.57 -21.97
N GLY A 809 -15.94 -9.02 -21.64
CA GLY A 809 -16.57 -7.98 -22.47
C GLY A 809 -17.15 -8.58 -23.75
N GLY A 810 -18.36 -8.15 -24.13
CA GLY A 810 -19.05 -8.66 -25.30
C GLY A 810 -20.34 -7.92 -25.61
N GLY A 811 -20.53 -7.55 -26.88
CA GLY A 811 -21.72 -6.80 -27.34
C GLY A 811 -21.66 -5.30 -27.04
N THR A 812 -22.78 -4.69 -26.66
CA THR A 812 -22.89 -3.25 -26.31
C THR A 812 -22.47 -2.93 -24.87
N MET A 813 -22.03 -3.92 -24.08
CA MET A 813 -21.67 -3.77 -22.67
C MET A 813 -20.19 -4.06 -22.44
N SER A 814 -19.49 -3.13 -21.79
CA SER A 814 -18.07 -3.21 -21.46
C SER A 814 -17.86 -3.77 -20.06
N ALA A 815 -17.03 -4.82 -19.92
CA ALA A 815 -16.56 -5.26 -18.60
C ALA A 815 -15.49 -4.26 -18.09
N ALA A 816 -15.73 -3.67 -16.92
CA ALA A 816 -14.76 -2.81 -16.25
C ALA A 816 -14.18 -3.55 -15.03
N LEU A 817 -12.85 -3.52 -14.87
CA LEU A 817 -12.14 -4.08 -13.72
C LEU A 817 -11.28 -2.99 -13.09
N THR A 818 -11.49 -2.73 -11.81
CA THR A 818 -10.57 -1.98 -10.96
C THR A 818 -10.08 -2.89 -9.84
N ALA A 819 -8.77 -3.07 -9.70
CA ALA A 819 -8.21 -3.90 -8.62
C ALA A 819 -6.94 -3.31 -7.98
N GLY A 820 -6.71 -3.58 -6.69
CA GLY A 820 -5.45 -3.26 -6.03
C GLY A 820 -4.26 -3.93 -6.72
N ASP A 821 -4.26 -5.25 -6.84
CA ASP A 821 -3.31 -6.03 -7.64
C ASP A 821 -4.04 -7.17 -8.37
N LEU A 822 -3.58 -7.59 -9.55
CA LEU A 822 -4.10 -8.74 -10.30
C LEU A 822 -3.06 -9.85 -10.43
N GLY A 823 -3.34 -11.04 -9.92
CA GLY A 823 -2.43 -12.18 -10.01
C GLY A 823 -2.36 -12.77 -11.42
N THR A 824 -3.44 -13.35 -11.92
CA THR A 824 -3.48 -13.93 -13.28
C THR A 824 -4.84 -13.71 -13.94
N LEU A 825 -4.81 -13.24 -15.19
CA LEU A 825 -5.96 -13.21 -16.10
C LEU A 825 -5.83 -14.32 -17.14
N LEU A 826 -6.84 -15.20 -17.23
CA LEU A 826 -7.02 -16.16 -18.32
C LEU A 826 -8.33 -15.85 -19.06
N ALA A 827 -8.22 -15.44 -20.32
CA ALA A 827 -9.39 -15.16 -21.15
C ALA A 827 -9.31 -15.88 -22.52
N GLN A 828 -10.47 -16.26 -23.06
CA GLN A 828 -10.56 -16.74 -24.44
C GLN A 828 -10.36 -15.58 -25.44
N THR A 829 -11.07 -14.47 -25.24
CA THR A 829 -10.93 -13.20 -25.99
C THR A 829 -11.22 -12.03 -25.05
N LEU A 830 -10.66 -10.85 -25.36
CA LEU A 830 -11.02 -9.56 -24.73
C LEU A 830 -11.63 -8.66 -25.81
N ASP A 831 -12.82 -8.13 -25.58
CA ASP A 831 -13.45 -7.18 -26.50
C ASP A 831 -14.21 -6.10 -25.72
N GLY A 832 -13.79 -4.84 -25.85
CA GLY A 832 -14.40 -3.72 -25.12
C GLY A 832 -14.11 -3.73 -23.62
N ALA A 833 -13.03 -4.37 -23.17
CA ALA A 833 -12.69 -4.51 -21.75
C ALA A 833 -11.83 -3.33 -21.25
N ALA A 834 -12.14 -2.79 -20.06
CA ALA A 834 -11.37 -1.75 -19.40
C ALA A 834 -10.82 -2.24 -18.06
N LEU A 835 -9.54 -2.62 -18.02
CA LEU A 835 -8.89 -3.25 -16.87
C LEU A 835 -7.80 -2.32 -16.30
N LYS A 836 -7.99 -1.82 -15.07
CA LYS A 836 -7.06 -0.92 -14.38
C LYS A 836 -6.67 -1.48 -13.02
N VAL A 837 -5.39 -1.74 -12.79
CA VAL A 837 -4.95 -2.30 -11.50
C VAL A 837 -3.61 -1.71 -11.01
N GLY A 838 -3.22 -1.97 -9.77
CA GLY A 838 -1.87 -1.69 -9.26
C GLY A 838 -0.81 -2.49 -10.03
N ALA A 839 -0.53 -3.74 -9.68
CA ALA A 839 0.40 -4.58 -10.45
C ALA A 839 -0.26 -5.84 -11.06
N TRP A 840 0.33 -6.37 -12.13
CA TRP A 840 -0.10 -7.61 -12.79
C TRP A 840 0.95 -8.71 -12.66
N GLY A 841 0.54 -9.90 -12.23
CA GLY A 841 1.38 -11.09 -12.29
C GLY A 841 1.48 -11.65 -13.71
N ALA A 842 0.35 -12.04 -14.31
CA ALA A 842 0.30 -12.58 -15.67
C ALA A 842 -1.01 -12.26 -16.42
N LEU A 843 -0.89 -11.93 -17.70
CA LEU A 843 -1.98 -11.80 -18.68
C LEU A 843 -1.87 -12.91 -19.72
N GLN A 844 -2.90 -13.74 -19.87
CA GLN A 844 -2.96 -14.76 -20.92
C GLN A 844 -4.31 -14.71 -21.63
N VAL A 845 -4.29 -14.33 -22.90
CA VAL A 845 -5.45 -14.34 -23.79
C VAL A 845 -5.20 -15.36 -24.89
N ALA A 846 -6.07 -16.36 -25.03
CA ALA A 846 -5.89 -17.42 -26.02
C ALA A 846 -6.15 -16.93 -27.46
N GLY A 847 -7.12 -16.04 -27.62
CA GLY A 847 -7.53 -15.43 -28.89
C GLY A 847 -7.13 -13.96 -28.99
N ALA A 848 -8.02 -13.14 -29.58
CA ALA A 848 -7.77 -11.73 -29.85
C ALA A 848 -8.09 -10.81 -28.65
N VAL A 849 -7.43 -9.65 -28.65
CA VAL A 849 -7.73 -8.48 -27.81
C VAL A 849 -8.13 -7.34 -28.73
N ALA A 850 -9.34 -6.81 -28.57
CA ALA A 850 -9.88 -5.72 -29.37
C ALA A 850 -10.55 -4.65 -28.50
N ASN A 851 -10.50 -3.39 -28.91
CA ASN A 851 -11.21 -2.28 -28.27
C ASN A 851 -10.99 -2.18 -26.75
N SER A 852 -9.79 -2.56 -26.26
CA SER A 852 -9.56 -2.80 -24.84
C SER A 852 -8.49 -1.89 -24.25
N LEU A 853 -8.70 -1.46 -23.00
CA LEU A 853 -7.72 -0.71 -22.21
C LEU A 853 -7.18 -1.60 -21.10
N LEU A 854 -5.88 -1.84 -21.09
CA LEU A 854 -5.16 -2.64 -20.11
C LEU A 854 -4.13 -1.76 -19.41
N TRP A 855 -4.36 -1.43 -18.14
CA TRP A 855 -3.55 -0.49 -17.37
C TRP A 855 -3.02 -1.12 -16.07
N ALA A 856 -1.72 -0.98 -15.83
CA ALA A 856 -1.04 -1.31 -14.57
C ALA A 856 -0.29 -0.08 -14.03
N ASN A 857 -0.59 0.38 -12.81
CA ASN A 857 0.20 1.45 -12.17
C ASN A 857 1.62 0.97 -11.80
N GLY A 858 1.80 -0.33 -11.61
CA GLY A 858 3.04 -1.02 -11.28
C GLY A 858 3.52 -1.92 -12.42
N ALA A 859 4.26 -2.97 -12.06
CA ALA A 859 4.82 -3.90 -13.04
C ALA A 859 3.78 -4.88 -13.60
N LEU A 860 3.92 -5.20 -14.88
CA LEU A 860 3.31 -6.34 -15.57
C LEU A 860 4.36 -7.44 -15.75
N GLY A 861 4.17 -8.55 -15.04
CA GLY A 861 5.11 -9.67 -15.04
C GLY A 861 5.26 -10.31 -16.41
N PHE A 862 4.19 -10.87 -16.96
CA PHE A 862 4.21 -11.44 -18.32
C PHE A 862 2.86 -11.28 -19.01
N ALA A 863 2.86 -10.97 -20.30
CA ALA A 863 1.67 -10.94 -21.14
C ALA A 863 1.82 -11.81 -22.38
N SER A 864 0.82 -12.66 -22.64
CA SER A 864 0.71 -13.50 -23.83
C SER A 864 -0.66 -13.36 -24.47
N ILE A 865 -0.68 -12.87 -25.71
CA ILE A 865 -1.87 -12.80 -26.57
C ILE A 865 -1.68 -13.77 -27.72
N GLY A 866 -2.54 -14.79 -27.79
CA GLY A 866 -2.48 -15.85 -28.80
C GLY A 866 -2.99 -15.43 -30.18
N GLY A 867 -3.85 -14.40 -30.24
CA GLY A 867 -4.39 -13.80 -31.45
C GLY A 867 -3.84 -12.40 -31.74
N THR A 868 -4.66 -11.53 -32.30
CA THR A 868 -4.34 -10.13 -32.64
C THR A 868 -4.52 -9.19 -31.45
N LEU A 869 -3.84 -8.04 -31.49
CA LEU A 869 -4.06 -6.87 -30.62
C LEU A 869 -4.49 -5.70 -31.50
N THR A 870 -5.74 -5.25 -31.40
CA THR A 870 -6.29 -4.22 -32.30
C THR A 870 -7.07 -3.16 -31.54
N ASP A 871 -6.92 -1.89 -31.91
CA ASP A 871 -7.67 -0.77 -31.30
C ASP A 871 -7.59 -0.78 -29.76
N SER A 872 -6.41 -1.09 -29.21
CA SER A 872 -6.24 -1.41 -27.79
C SER A 872 -5.00 -0.75 -27.19
N ALA A 873 -5.01 -0.52 -25.89
CA ALA A 873 -3.88 0.07 -25.17
C ALA A 873 -3.39 -0.85 -24.04
N LEU A 874 -2.06 -1.02 -23.95
CA LEU A 874 -1.36 -1.74 -22.89
C LEU A 874 -0.37 -0.80 -22.20
N LEU A 875 -0.70 -0.37 -20.99
CA LEU A 875 0.01 0.68 -20.26
C LEU A 875 0.50 0.13 -18.91
N ALA A 876 1.79 0.26 -18.60
CA ALA A 876 2.35 -0.24 -17.32
C ALA A 876 3.55 0.56 -16.82
N ALA A 877 3.85 0.57 -15.51
CA ALA A 877 5.15 1.12 -15.06
C ALA A 877 6.34 0.32 -15.59
N SER A 878 6.21 -0.99 -15.72
CA SER A 878 7.18 -1.83 -16.44
C SER A 878 6.50 -3.08 -16.96
N ILE A 879 7.05 -3.68 -18.01
CA ILE A 879 6.60 -4.96 -18.55
C ILE A 879 7.82 -5.88 -18.64
N ASN A 880 7.87 -7.00 -17.92
CA ASN A 880 9.07 -7.86 -18.01
C ASN A 880 9.11 -8.64 -19.32
N ALA A 881 7.96 -9.16 -19.78
CA ALA A 881 7.86 -9.87 -21.05
C ALA A 881 6.47 -9.76 -21.69
N LEU A 882 6.43 -9.48 -22.99
CA LEU A 882 5.22 -9.39 -23.83
C LEU A 882 5.36 -10.30 -25.05
N THR A 883 4.32 -11.07 -25.36
CA THR A 883 4.22 -11.85 -26.59
C THR A 883 2.85 -11.66 -27.22
N VAL A 884 2.80 -11.21 -28.47
CA VAL A 884 1.60 -11.21 -29.30
C VAL A 884 1.87 -12.10 -30.50
N ARG A 885 1.10 -13.18 -30.67
CA ARG A 885 1.34 -14.15 -31.77
C ARG A 885 0.77 -13.68 -33.10
N GLY A 886 -0.33 -12.93 -33.09
CA GLY A 886 -0.95 -12.34 -34.28
C GLY A 886 -0.39 -10.96 -34.63
N ALA A 887 -1.11 -10.24 -35.49
CA ALA A 887 -0.83 -8.86 -35.84
C ALA A 887 -1.20 -7.88 -34.72
N VAL A 888 -0.53 -6.73 -34.69
CA VAL A 888 -0.84 -5.58 -33.84
C VAL A 888 -1.21 -4.41 -34.73
N ALA A 889 -2.41 -3.84 -34.53
CA ALA A 889 -2.88 -2.72 -35.34
C ALA A 889 -3.55 -1.64 -34.50
N THR A 890 -3.33 -0.37 -34.83
CA THR A 890 -4.05 0.77 -34.24
C THR A 890 -4.00 0.74 -32.70
N SER A 891 -2.85 0.41 -32.12
CA SER A 891 -2.73 0.08 -30.70
C SER A 891 -1.61 0.87 -30.01
N GLU A 892 -1.66 0.97 -28.68
CA GLU A 892 -0.65 1.64 -27.86
C GLU A 892 -0.02 0.65 -26.88
N ILE A 893 1.31 0.61 -26.79
CA ILE A 893 2.05 -0.14 -25.77
C ILE A 893 3.01 0.82 -25.09
N LYS A 894 2.74 1.20 -23.84
CA LYS A 894 3.51 2.23 -23.14
C LYS A 894 4.00 1.77 -21.79
N THR A 895 5.26 2.08 -21.49
CA THR A 895 5.82 1.95 -20.16
C THR A 895 6.58 3.17 -19.71
N TRP A 896 6.44 3.57 -18.44
CA TRP A 896 7.22 4.69 -17.88
C TRP A 896 8.59 4.25 -17.34
N GLY A 897 8.78 2.95 -17.13
CA GLY A 897 10.02 2.32 -16.70
C GLY A 897 10.57 1.37 -17.76
N ARG A 898 10.72 0.08 -17.45
CA ARG A 898 11.36 -0.89 -18.36
C ARG A 898 10.35 -1.74 -19.15
N LEU A 899 10.58 -1.85 -20.46
CA LEU A 899 10.08 -2.94 -21.31
C LEU A 899 11.18 -4.01 -21.48
N GLY A 900 11.07 -5.13 -20.79
CA GLY A 900 12.10 -6.17 -20.71
C GLY A 900 12.32 -6.93 -22.01
N ALA A 901 11.29 -7.61 -22.51
CA ALA A 901 11.30 -8.30 -23.80
C ALA A 901 9.91 -8.27 -24.47
N ALA A 902 9.82 -7.89 -25.74
CA ALA A 902 8.58 -7.95 -26.52
C ALA A 902 8.77 -8.78 -27.79
N THR A 903 7.84 -9.68 -28.10
CA THR A 903 7.83 -10.47 -29.34
C THR A 903 6.49 -10.35 -30.05
N PHE A 904 6.51 -9.92 -31.30
CA PHE A 904 5.35 -9.77 -32.18
C PHE A 904 5.48 -10.77 -33.35
N GLY A 905 4.50 -11.68 -33.45
CA GLY A 905 4.50 -12.77 -34.41
C GLY A 905 3.97 -12.39 -35.80
N GLY A 906 3.07 -11.41 -35.87
CA GLY A 906 2.51 -10.86 -37.11
C GLY A 906 3.01 -9.44 -37.41
N ASP A 907 2.31 -8.77 -38.32
CA ASP A 907 2.57 -7.39 -38.73
C ASP A 907 2.24 -6.39 -37.59
N VAL A 908 2.95 -5.26 -37.55
CA VAL A 908 2.72 -4.13 -36.65
C VAL A 908 2.41 -2.90 -37.50
N THR A 909 1.21 -2.32 -37.34
CA THR A 909 0.71 -1.22 -38.18
C THR A 909 -0.01 -0.17 -37.34
N ASN A 910 0.24 1.12 -37.56
CA ASN A 910 -0.38 2.25 -36.84
C ASN A 910 -0.33 2.04 -35.31
N THR A 911 0.83 1.68 -34.78
CA THR A 911 1.01 1.27 -33.38
C THR A 911 2.18 1.98 -32.75
N THR A 912 1.97 2.54 -31.56
CA THR A 912 3.00 3.24 -30.78
C THR A 912 3.56 2.33 -29.69
N ILE A 913 4.88 2.24 -29.58
CA ILE A 913 5.58 1.51 -28.51
C ILE A 913 6.54 2.46 -27.79
N GLU A 914 6.24 2.81 -26.54
CA GLU A 914 7.03 3.74 -25.73
C GLU A 914 7.53 3.07 -24.43
N ALA A 915 8.78 3.29 -24.04
CA ALA A 915 9.32 2.78 -22.78
C ALA A 915 10.44 3.64 -22.20
N GLY A 916 10.51 3.85 -20.88
CA GLY A 916 11.68 4.52 -20.26
C GLY A 916 13.02 3.82 -20.62
N THR A 917 13.03 2.49 -20.60
CA THR A 917 14.14 1.65 -21.10
C THR A 917 13.63 0.42 -21.84
N ILE A 918 14.27 0.07 -22.97
CA ILE A 918 13.95 -1.13 -23.75
C ILE A 918 15.05 -2.17 -23.59
N GLY A 919 14.69 -3.40 -23.23
CA GLY A 919 15.60 -4.54 -23.18
C GLY A 919 15.72 -5.24 -24.54
N SER A 920 14.60 -5.73 -25.10
CA SER A 920 14.57 -6.32 -26.46
C SER A 920 13.18 -6.25 -27.08
N VAL A 921 13.12 -6.00 -28.39
CA VAL A 921 11.89 -6.05 -29.19
C VAL A 921 12.18 -6.88 -30.44
N VAL A 922 11.32 -7.85 -30.73
CA VAL A 922 11.41 -8.74 -31.90
C VAL A 922 10.10 -8.68 -32.66
N ILE A 923 10.15 -8.20 -33.90
CA ILE A 923 9.01 -8.20 -34.83
C ILE A 923 9.30 -9.23 -35.93
N ARG A 924 8.40 -10.19 -36.12
CA ARG A 924 8.52 -11.24 -37.14
C ARG A 924 7.74 -10.94 -38.43
N GLY A 925 6.75 -10.05 -38.38
CA GLY A 925 6.02 -9.53 -39.54
C GLY A 925 6.61 -8.24 -40.11
N ALA A 926 5.84 -7.57 -40.95
CA ALA A 926 6.14 -6.23 -41.45
C ALA A 926 5.88 -5.16 -40.38
N LEU A 927 6.67 -4.09 -40.42
CA LEU A 927 6.38 -2.82 -39.76
C LEU A 927 6.05 -1.84 -40.89
N SER A 928 4.79 -1.38 -40.98
CA SER A 928 4.36 -0.49 -42.07
C SER A 928 3.73 0.78 -41.54
N GLN A 929 4.42 1.88 -41.83
CA GLN A 929 4.01 3.26 -41.56
C GLN A 929 2.72 3.59 -42.35
N ASP A 930 1.79 4.28 -41.71
CA ASP A 930 0.67 4.92 -42.38
C ASP A 930 1.06 6.34 -42.79
N ASP A 931 0.88 6.66 -44.06
CA ASP A 931 1.14 7.99 -44.62
C ASP A 931 -0.09 8.91 -44.50
N SER A 932 -1.19 8.46 -43.88
CA SER A 932 -2.52 9.10 -44.00
C SER A 932 -3.00 9.96 -42.82
N ASP A 933 -2.40 9.87 -41.62
CA ASP A 933 -2.73 10.69 -40.43
C ASP A 933 -1.53 11.46 -39.84
N GLY A 934 -0.29 11.11 -40.21
CA GLY A 934 0.90 11.89 -39.87
C GLY A 934 1.49 11.61 -38.49
N ASP A 935 1.09 10.53 -37.83
CA ASP A 935 1.88 9.92 -36.76
C ASP A 935 2.84 8.87 -37.34
N ALA A 936 3.97 8.67 -36.67
CA ALA A 936 4.91 7.61 -37.05
C ALA A 936 4.62 6.39 -36.19
N ASP A 937 4.77 5.18 -36.76
CA ASP A 937 4.96 3.97 -35.95
C ASP A 937 6.28 4.11 -35.21
N VAL A 938 6.21 4.60 -33.97
CA VAL A 938 7.40 4.95 -33.18
C VAL A 938 7.65 3.88 -32.13
N ILE A 939 8.86 3.31 -32.18
CA ILE A 939 9.47 2.65 -31.02
C ILE A 939 10.38 3.68 -30.35
N GLU A 940 9.95 4.22 -29.21
CA GLU A 940 10.68 5.27 -28.48
C GLU A 940 11.11 4.81 -27.09
N ALA A 941 12.31 5.25 -26.69
CA ALA A 941 12.76 5.13 -25.32
C ALA A 941 13.52 6.35 -24.81
N ASP A 942 13.28 6.71 -23.54
CA ASP A 942 13.91 7.85 -22.87
C ASP A 942 15.44 7.68 -22.79
N ALA A 943 15.91 6.44 -22.72
CA ALA A 943 17.32 6.05 -22.78
C ALA A 943 17.68 5.32 -24.11
N GLY A 944 17.49 5.99 -25.24
CA GLY A 944 18.07 5.62 -26.54
C GLY A 944 17.14 4.81 -27.47
N ARG A 945 17.12 5.18 -28.76
CA ARG A 945 16.38 4.48 -29.82
C ARG A 945 17.11 3.20 -30.22
N TYR A 946 16.50 2.02 -30.03
CA TYR A 946 17.04 0.73 -30.47
C TYR A 946 16.09 0.05 -31.47
N LEU A 947 16.60 -0.25 -32.66
CA LEU A 947 15.91 -1.00 -33.70
C LEU A 947 16.69 -2.28 -33.99
N LEU A 948 16.09 -3.45 -33.74
CA LEU A 948 16.63 -4.74 -34.19
C LEU A 948 15.66 -5.35 -35.21
N ARG A 949 16.14 -5.58 -36.43
CA ARG A 949 15.41 -6.28 -37.49
C ARG A 949 16.09 -7.60 -37.83
N VAL A 950 15.30 -8.67 -37.92
CA VAL A 950 15.68 -9.94 -38.57
C VAL A 950 14.72 -10.17 -39.74
N GLY A 951 15.15 -9.84 -40.97
CA GLY A 951 14.37 -10.11 -42.20
C GLY A 951 14.61 -9.14 -43.36
N ALA A 952 14.61 -9.64 -44.60
CA ALA A 952 15.09 -8.98 -45.80
C ALA A 952 14.08 -8.03 -46.47
N GLN A 953 14.27 -6.71 -46.36
CA GLN A 953 13.84 -5.68 -47.32
C GLN A 953 14.41 -4.30 -46.90
N ALA A 954 14.80 -3.44 -47.84
CA ALA A 954 15.53 -2.19 -47.56
C ALA A 954 14.60 -1.07 -47.05
N PHE A 955 15.12 -0.19 -46.16
CA PHE A 955 14.51 1.13 -45.89
C PHE A 955 15.20 2.20 -46.72
N THR A 956 14.43 3.20 -47.15
CA THR A 956 14.90 4.49 -47.65
C THR A 956 15.00 5.42 -46.44
N ILE A 957 16.18 5.94 -46.15
CA ILE A 957 16.41 6.91 -45.07
C ILE A 957 16.00 8.30 -45.60
N ASP A 958 15.21 9.05 -44.83
CA ASP A 958 14.91 10.46 -45.09
C ASP A 958 16.21 11.29 -44.98
N GLU A 959 16.61 11.93 -46.08
CA GLU A 959 17.86 12.69 -46.21
C GLU A 959 17.87 14.01 -45.42
N PHE A 960 16.78 14.38 -44.73
CA PHE A 960 16.70 15.68 -44.04
C PHE A 960 17.05 15.69 -42.55
N ASN A 961 17.35 14.56 -41.92
CA ASN A 961 17.76 14.56 -40.51
C ASN A 961 18.69 13.38 -40.13
N PRO A 962 20.01 13.49 -40.31
CA PRO A 962 20.94 12.43 -39.95
C PRO A 962 21.29 12.51 -38.47
N GLN A 963 20.54 11.80 -37.60
CA GLN A 963 20.99 11.58 -36.22
C GLN A 963 21.74 10.25 -36.10
N THR A 964 23.00 10.37 -35.72
CA THR A 964 23.98 9.32 -35.40
C THR A 964 23.44 8.29 -34.41
N ILE A 965 23.38 7.02 -34.84
CA ILE A 965 23.08 5.87 -33.98
C ILE A 965 24.40 5.37 -33.39
N GLY A 966 24.58 5.51 -32.07
CA GLY A 966 25.70 4.94 -31.32
C GLY A 966 25.22 3.87 -30.33
N GLY A 967 25.63 2.60 -30.52
CA GLY A 967 25.45 1.54 -29.52
C GLY A 967 25.14 0.14 -30.07
N VAL A 968 26.19 -0.70 -30.18
CA VAL A 968 26.27 -2.18 -30.29
C VAL A 968 25.17 -2.95 -31.05
N LEU A 969 25.49 -3.31 -32.31
CA LEU A 969 24.91 -4.43 -33.07
C LEU A 969 25.68 -5.74 -32.78
N CYS A 970 25.01 -6.86 -32.45
CA CYS A 970 25.35 -8.29 -32.71
C CYS A 970 24.34 -9.20 -31.95
N SER A 971 23.83 -10.35 -32.41
CA SER A 971 24.14 -11.25 -33.54
C SER A 971 22.87 -11.89 -34.13
N VAL A 972 22.98 -12.32 -35.39
CA VAL A 972 21.98 -13.08 -36.16
C VAL A 972 22.21 -14.59 -35.96
N ASP A 973 21.11 -15.36 -35.86
CA ASP A 973 20.99 -16.69 -36.46
C ASP A 973 19.87 -16.65 -37.50
#